data_AF-A0A9W6SWZ8-F1
#
_entry.id   AF-A0A9W6SWZ8-F1
#
_cell.length_a   1.000
_cell.length_b   1.000
_cell.length_c   1.000
_cell.angle_alpha   90.00
_cell.angle_beta   90.00
_cell.angle_gamma   90.00
#
_symmetry.space_group_name_H-M   'P 1'
#
loop_
_entity.id
_entity.type
_entity.pdbx_description
1 polymer ?
#
loop_
_entity_poly.entity_id
_entity_poly.type
_entity_poly.pdbx_seq_one_letter_code
_entity_poly.pdbx_strand_id
1 'polypeptide(L)'
;MPDYIEDKPVLVNDEDDKTTENVGKMLLAGFGGTTVTQQARKLIQKHKVASMILARKNFINVPQVKKLIQDLQQLAYDSGYKYPLILAVDQEGGMCNALFDEISLTQFPGAMALAATNDEEICYQVGKAIALELRSIGFNMYLGPTLDICSKMSNQLIGVRSFGSTVEEVTRFGRRFAKGIKDGGMFTVAKHFPGIGSSFVDNLLELPMMLETAAQLECFNILPFQNLIDENVIDVVHAGGCAVPNISPNEIHACLSPIIIQRLLRRKLKFEGPVLSECLELEALCRNMGLGQGAITAILFARCDIVMVCHDLVYQEEALSSLRKVYETGNYETIFNTTVDRIVKLQKKLTWEQTFGPPEITRDMWISHQKLSIEAYKRSITLVRDYDQCIPLTRFLKPAKNQENRILLLTPLITSIHPEVHNLSSNPDLNSEKLFPGEEVFRDFGKQLSKFGENNLSKDVDYSVVHTSYTANGLSNLHEQLIDNSKIIILVTSDASRHMYQIGVAKHISVLCGGYRKLSSNFTKKPLIIISVSSPYDFLYHNGIGSSYICTYEYTSNVLSHISSVLFGLQKATGRIPTENSSADDLYDSPEDMLLCDSASPTNSASNSLTSKSLVMLLNDGGDDDGKRVGDNSDSKRGDDVYNGFIDNNMDDGGSSRRKRKKINKPWLVEEFNLARDFRGLILLLRNGSATGDAIFDIFLEKSASKIHQLLNDTKKTQTHFVVRNSTLNVIYGFCFTWVDSSSKCGRVMFIMVDRAKRRQSIGEMLHYHAIKYLSVTRGCRVILLGSSFPLLGFLTENMLETFRYNFIEDEITSPNDQLQSTKSNSATIKFLKSVGWLKKNYSTRSMKESQITKKFILKSTLAKWSVAEKLVRQLQVVGIRFDICKDRTKLISLIEKYHSNEVYDEEKQFLDIYSKASNIIAEEELQKRNNGTSNTTIIVAIEPTTGSIVGSLIVFNNKSQLAKYYPFIDGLESDDDTSSRDDESSVTTSTDSPDEPKKGQTGNNPKSSSGSEIFGGLTGIFVDPNYQSLEQVFKLGLICTGVSFCKTLKVNNLMVTSIDEKTKDELEESGFEVFRTYYSHYAMKKSFEWVI
;
A
#
# COMPACT_ATOMS: atom_id res chain seq x y z
N MET A 1 -5.73 74.40 -27.40
CA MET A 1 -4.87 74.92 -26.32
C MET A 1 -5.81 75.60 -25.34
N PRO A 2 -6.01 75.05 -24.14
CA PRO A 2 -5.00 75.02 -23.06
C PRO A 2 -4.92 73.62 -22.37
N ASP A 3 -4.01 73.27 -21.47
CA ASP A 3 -2.74 73.81 -21.00
C ASP A 3 -1.96 72.60 -20.43
N TYR A 4 -0.66 72.54 -20.73
CA TYR A 4 0.28 71.57 -20.17
C TYR A 4 0.53 71.92 -18.69
N ILE A 5 0.20 71.01 -17.78
CA ILE A 5 0.79 71.00 -16.44
C ILE A 5 1.85 69.90 -16.44
N GLU A 6 3.12 70.32 -16.40
CA GLU A 6 4.26 69.47 -16.10
C GLU A 6 4.10 68.90 -14.68
N ASP A 7 3.77 67.62 -14.58
CA ASP A 7 3.94 66.86 -13.34
C ASP A 7 5.44 66.73 -13.07
N LYS A 8 5.91 67.50 -12.08
CA LYS A 8 7.25 67.33 -11.50
C LYS A 8 7.44 65.87 -11.06
N PRO A 9 8.65 65.31 -11.20
CA PRO A 9 8.93 63.96 -10.73
C PRO A 9 8.71 63.93 -9.22
N VAL A 10 7.71 63.15 -8.80
CA VAL A 10 7.61 62.73 -7.39
C VAL A 10 8.93 62.02 -7.11
N LEU A 11 9.71 62.57 -6.18
CA LEU A 11 10.85 61.87 -5.59
C LEU A 11 10.26 60.65 -4.88
N VAL A 12 10.21 59.52 -5.59
CA VAL A 12 9.88 58.21 -5.04
C VAL A 12 11.04 57.86 -4.11
N ASN A 13 10.77 57.71 -2.83
CA ASN A 13 11.76 57.24 -1.87
C ASN A 13 12.27 55.86 -2.32
N ASP A 14 13.58 55.63 -2.36
CA ASP A 14 14.19 54.35 -2.77
C ASP A 14 13.64 53.13 -1.96
N GLU A 15 13.12 53.37 -0.75
CA GLU A 15 12.50 52.35 0.10
C GLU A 15 11.11 51.89 -0.39
N ASP A 16 10.32 52.77 -1.03
CA ASP A 16 8.98 52.44 -1.56
C ASP A 16 9.07 51.56 -2.82
N ASP A 17 10.10 51.76 -3.63
CA ASP A 17 10.32 50.97 -4.87
C ASP A 17 10.78 49.54 -4.52
N LYS A 18 11.70 49.39 -3.56
CA LYS A 18 12.17 48.09 -3.08
C LYS A 18 11.07 47.27 -2.40
N THR A 19 10.21 47.93 -1.61
CA THR A 19 9.04 47.28 -1.00
C THR A 19 8.06 46.79 -2.06
N THR A 20 7.80 47.62 -3.07
CA THR A 20 6.96 47.26 -4.22
C THR A 20 7.52 46.04 -4.97
N GLU A 21 8.83 46.03 -5.23
CA GLU A 21 9.52 44.92 -5.90
C GLU A 21 9.44 43.62 -5.11
N ASN A 22 9.67 43.68 -3.79
CA ASN A 22 9.64 42.51 -2.91
C ASN A 22 8.23 41.90 -2.83
N VAL A 23 7.20 42.72 -2.64
CA VAL A 23 5.81 42.26 -2.57
C VAL A 23 5.33 41.74 -3.94
N GLY A 24 5.73 42.39 -5.05
CA GLY A 24 5.42 41.95 -6.41
C GLY A 24 5.91 40.53 -6.72
N LYS A 25 7.11 40.17 -6.24
CA LYS A 25 7.68 38.82 -6.40
C LYS A 25 6.86 37.72 -5.73
N MET A 26 6.08 38.04 -4.70
CA MET A 26 5.27 37.08 -3.94
C MET A 26 3.93 36.77 -4.59
N LEU A 27 3.63 37.33 -5.77
CA LEU A 27 2.38 37.09 -6.48
C LEU A 27 2.63 36.26 -7.76
N LEU A 28 1.81 35.22 -7.94
CA LEU A 28 1.62 34.53 -9.22
C LEU A 28 0.28 34.97 -9.80
N ALA A 29 0.34 35.84 -10.81
CA ALA A 29 -0.83 36.49 -11.38
C ALA A 29 -1.22 35.91 -12.75
N GLY A 30 -2.51 35.86 -13.06
CA GLY A 30 -2.99 35.63 -14.42
C GLY A 30 -3.71 36.86 -14.98
N PHE A 31 -4.08 36.84 -16.25
CA PHE A 31 -4.86 37.91 -16.89
C PHE A 31 -5.76 37.35 -17.99
N GLY A 32 -6.79 38.09 -18.36
CA GLY A 32 -7.65 37.76 -19.51
C GLY A 32 -7.08 38.29 -20.83
N GLY A 33 -7.28 37.55 -21.92
CA GLY A 33 -6.92 37.96 -23.28
C GLY A 33 -5.71 37.22 -23.87
N THR A 34 -5.56 37.32 -25.18
CA THR A 34 -4.56 36.59 -25.99
C THR A 34 -3.37 37.48 -26.41
N THR A 35 -3.36 38.74 -25.99
CA THR A 35 -2.26 39.69 -26.19
C THR A 35 -1.94 40.38 -24.87
N VAL A 36 -0.83 41.13 -24.80
CA VAL A 36 -0.47 41.88 -23.59
C VAL A 36 -1.53 42.96 -23.33
N THR A 37 -2.39 42.70 -22.35
CA THR A 37 -3.45 43.64 -21.95
C THR A 37 -2.93 44.71 -21.00
N GLN A 38 -3.72 45.76 -20.78
CA GLN A 38 -3.40 46.79 -19.79
C GLN A 38 -3.27 46.22 -18.37
N GLN A 39 -4.03 45.17 -18.05
CA GLN A 39 -3.90 44.41 -16.80
C GLN A 39 -2.49 43.82 -16.66
N ALA A 40 -2.04 43.03 -17.64
CA ALA A 40 -0.70 42.43 -17.62
C ALA A 40 0.39 43.51 -17.55
N ARG A 41 0.23 44.61 -18.30
CA ARG A 41 1.17 45.73 -18.27
C ARG A 41 1.27 46.38 -16.91
N LYS A 42 0.14 46.63 -16.24
CA LYS A 42 0.09 47.23 -14.90
C LYS A 42 0.79 46.32 -13.88
N LEU A 43 0.54 45.02 -13.92
CA LEU A 43 1.16 44.05 -13.01
C LEU A 43 2.68 44.02 -13.15
N ILE A 44 3.20 44.00 -14.38
CA ILE A 44 4.65 43.92 -14.64
C ILE A 44 5.34 45.26 -14.35
N GLN A 45 4.82 46.38 -14.88
CA GLN A 45 5.50 47.68 -14.81
C GLN A 45 5.35 48.35 -13.44
N LYS A 46 4.13 48.39 -12.90
CA LYS A 46 3.80 49.12 -11.66
C LYS A 46 3.98 48.24 -10.42
N HIS A 47 3.52 47.00 -10.47
CA HIS A 47 3.53 46.11 -9.30
C HIS A 47 4.73 45.17 -9.23
N LYS A 48 5.61 45.21 -10.24
CA LYS A 48 6.84 44.40 -10.31
C LYS A 48 6.59 42.89 -10.12
N VAL A 49 5.47 42.38 -10.65
CA VAL A 49 5.10 40.96 -10.55
C VAL A 49 6.10 40.09 -11.31
N ALA A 50 6.67 39.11 -10.62
CA ALA A 50 7.78 38.30 -11.15
C ALA A 50 7.36 36.93 -11.70
N SER A 51 6.12 36.51 -11.45
CA SER A 51 5.59 35.23 -11.91
C SER A 51 4.16 35.35 -12.43
N MET A 52 3.88 34.68 -13.55
CA MET A 52 2.56 34.69 -14.17
C MET A 52 2.12 33.30 -14.59
N ILE A 53 0.82 33.04 -14.54
CA ILE A 53 0.19 31.81 -15.04
C ILE A 53 -0.61 32.11 -16.31
N LEU A 54 -0.36 31.33 -17.37
CA LEU A 54 -1.16 31.38 -18.59
C LEU A 54 -2.07 30.16 -18.65
N ALA A 55 -3.34 30.40 -18.91
CA ALA A 55 -4.37 29.37 -19.01
C ALA A 55 -4.97 29.37 -20.42
N ARG A 56 -5.96 28.49 -20.67
CA ARG A 56 -6.65 28.36 -21.96
C ARG A 56 -7.15 29.68 -22.54
N LYS A 57 -7.59 30.62 -21.68
CA LYS A 57 -8.07 31.97 -22.04
C LYS A 57 -7.00 32.85 -22.74
N ASN A 58 -5.72 32.49 -22.60
CA ASN A 58 -4.59 33.21 -23.19
C ASN A 58 -4.11 32.57 -24.50
N PHE A 59 -4.72 31.47 -24.92
CA PHE A 59 -4.25 30.61 -26.00
C PHE A 59 -5.21 30.58 -27.19
N ILE A 60 -4.68 30.74 -28.40
CA ILE A 60 -5.37 30.45 -29.67
C ILE A 60 -4.59 29.37 -30.43
N ASN A 61 -3.30 29.61 -30.63
CA ASN A 61 -2.36 28.69 -31.29
C ASN A 61 -0.95 28.92 -30.76
N VAL A 62 -0.03 27.99 -31.05
CA VAL A 62 1.36 28.07 -30.57
C VAL A 62 2.10 29.34 -31.03
N PRO A 63 2.03 29.79 -32.30
CA PRO A 63 2.68 31.03 -32.72
C PRO A 63 2.22 32.27 -31.96
N GLN A 64 0.92 32.39 -31.70
CA GLN A 64 0.35 33.51 -30.94
C GLN A 64 0.81 33.50 -29.49
N VAL A 65 0.79 32.35 -28.81
CA VAL A 65 1.20 32.31 -27.39
C VAL A 65 2.71 32.51 -27.22
N LYS A 66 3.51 32.02 -28.18
CA LYS A 66 4.97 32.28 -28.22
C LYS A 66 5.23 33.78 -28.33
N LYS A 67 4.51 34.49 -29.21
CA LYS A 67 4.60 35.95 -29.32
C LYS A 67 4.14 36.65 -28.03
N LEU A 68 3.03 36.22 -27.44
CA LEU A 68 2.55 36.76 -26.16
C LEU A 68 3.62 36.65 -25.07
N ILE A 69 4.26 35.48 -24.95
CA ILE A 69 5.33 35.25 -23.97
C ILE A 69 6.53 36.15 -24.25
N GLN A 70 6.96 36.28 -25.51
CA GLN A 70 8.04 37.18 -25.89
C GLN A 70 7.72 38.64 -25.54
N ASP A 71 6.49 39.10 -25.83
CA ASP A 71 6.05 40.45 -25.51
C ASP A 71 6.03 40.71 -23.98
N LEU A 72 5.62 39.72 -23.18
CA LEU A 72 5.66 39.81 -21.71
C LEU A 72 7.09 39.86 -21.17
N GLN A 73 7.99 39.05 -21.72
CA GLN A 73 9.40 39.03 -21.32
C GLN A 73 10.12 40.32 -21.75
N GLN A 74 9.83 40.83 -22.96
CA GLN A 74 10.34 42.12 -23.42
C GLN A 74 9.87 43.26 -22.51
N LEU A 75 8.59 43.25 -22.13
CA LEU A 75 8.04 44.25 -21.21
C LEU A 75 8.75 44.23 -19.85
N ALA A 76 9.06 43.04 -19.32
CA ALA A 76 9.80 42.91 -18.07
C ALA A 76 11.26 43.39 -18.21
N TYR A 77 11.92 43.06 -19.34
CA TYR A 77 13.28 43.51 -19.64
C TYR A 77 13.35 45.04 -19.70
N ASP A 78 12.46 45.68 -20.47
CA ASP A 78 12.36 47.13 -20.61
C ASP A 78 12.01 47.82 -19.27
N SER A 79 11.35 47.11 -18.37
CA SER A 79 10.98 47.58 -17.02
C SER A 79 12.10 47.41 -15.98
N GLY A 80 13.30 46.98 -16.39
CA GLY A 80 14.49 46.89 -15.56
C GLY A 80 14.60 45.64 -14.68
N TYR A 81 13.92 44.54 -15.04
CA TYR A 81 13.98 43.32 -14.25
C TYR A 81 15.37 42.67 -14.31
N LYS A 82 15.89 42.23 -13.17
CA LYS A 82 17.17 41.53 -13.11
C LYS A 82 17.14 40.14 -13.76
N TYR A 83 16.03 39.43 -13.60
CA TYR A 83 15.83 38.08 -14.13
C TYR A 83 14.51 38.01 -14.92
N PRO A 84 14.40 37.07 -15.88
CA PRO A 84 13.16 36.83 -16.62
C PRO A 84 11.96 36.49 -15.73
N LEU A 85 10.76 36.71 -16.27
CA LEU A 85 9.51 36.30 -15.61
C LEU A 85 9.41 34.77 -15.55
N ILE A 86 8.89 34.27 -14.43
CA ILE A 86 8.46 32.87 -14.31
C ILE A 86 7.09 32.74 -14.99
N LEU A 87 6.98 31.87 -15.98
CA LEU A 87 5.77 31.62 -16.74
C LEU A 87 5.32 30.18 -16.51
N ALA A 88 4.23 30.05 -15.75
CA ALA A 88 3.63 28.79 -15.34
C ALA A 88 2.48 28.39 -16.29
N VAL A 89 2.34 27.08 -16.48
CA VAL A 89 1.23 26.48 -17.21
C VAL A 89 0.81 25.17 -16.54
N ASP A 90 -0.49 24.90 -16.56
CA ASP A 90 -1.06 23.64 -16.10
C ASP A 90 -1.34 22.70 -17.29
N GLN A 91 -0.39 21.80 -17.58
CA GLN A 91 -0.41 20.92 -18.74
C GLN A 91 -0.29 19.44 -18.30
N GLU A 92 -1.24 18.97 -17.49
CA GLU A 92 -1.18 17.65 -16.83
C GLU A 92 -1.22 16.43 -17.78
N GLY A 93 -1.58 16.64 -19.05
CA GLY A 93 -1.82 15.58 -20.01
C GLY A 93 -3.29 15.18 -20.09
N GLY A 94 -3.59 14.37 -21.09
CA GLY A 94 -4.92 13.87 -21.43
C GLY A 94 -5.96 14.98 -21.60
N MET A 95 -7.00 14.95 -20.77
CA MET A 95 -8.08 15.92 -20.77
C MET A 95 -7.78 17.19 -19.96
N CYS A 96 -6.69 17.24 -19.18
CA CYS A 96 -6.39 18.33 -18.24
C CYS A 96 -5.27 19.26 -18.76
N ASN A 97 -5.22 19.49 -20.07
CA ASN A 97 -4.27 20.42 -20.68
C ASN A 97 -4.83 21.85 -20.79
N ALA A 98 -4.00 22.85 -20.52
CA ALA A 98 -4.34 24.25 -20.77
C ALA A 98 -4.20 24.63 -22.25
N LEU A 99 -3.25 24.01 -22.96
CA LEU A 99 -2.91 24.29 -24.35
C LEU A 99 -3.24 23.06 -25.22
N PHE A 100 -3.90 23.31 -26.36
CA PHE A 100 -4.23 22.28 -27.35
C PHE A 100 -4.01 22.83 -28.75
N ASP A 101 -3.09 22.23 -29.51
CA ASP A 101 -2.82 22.60 -30.89
C ASP A 101 -2.34 21.37 -31.65
N GLU A 102 -3.21 20.78 -32.47
CA GLU A 102 -2.89 19.55 -33.21
C GLU A 102 -1.71 19.72 -34.17
N ILE A 103 -1.37 20.95 -34.55
CA ILE A 103 -0.31 21.25 -35.52
C ILE A 103 1.05 21.36 -34.82
N SER A 104 1.08 21.95 -33.61
CA SER A 104 2.32 22.40 -32.97
C SER A 104 2.48 22.01 -31.49
N LEU A 105 1.49 21.37 -30.85
CA LEU A 105 1.62 20.81 -29.49
C LEU A 105 1.12 19.35 -29.35
N THR A 106 1.98 18.44 -28.88
CA THR A 106 1.68 17.01 -28.87
C THR A 106 0.80 16.71 -27.66
N GLN A 107 -0.36 16.12 -27.89
CA GLN A 107 -1.20 15.64 -26.80
C GLN A 107 -0.65 14.31 -26.28
N PHE A 108 -0.28 14.26 -25.00
CA PHE A 108 0.16 13.05 -24.30
C PHE A 108 -0.91 12.53 -23.35
N PRO A 109 -0.88 11.23 -22.97
CA PRO A 109 -1.81 10.67 -22.00
C PRO A 109 -1.71 11.31 -20.61
N GLY A 110 -2.81 11.28 -19.85
CA GLY A 110 -2.84 11.75 -18.46
C GLY A 110 -2.09 10.84 -17.48
N ALA A 111 -1.95 11.27 -16.22
CA ALA A 111 -1.15 10.57 -15.20
C ALA A 111 -1.55 9.10 -14.99
N MET A 112 -2.85 8.80 -14.82
CA MET A 112 -3.31 7.41 -14.63
C MET A 112 -3.11 6.56 -15.89
N ALA A 113 -3.31 7.16 -17.07
CA ALA A 113 -3.07 6.48 -18.35
C ALA A 113 -1.59 6.13 -18.53
N LEU A 114 -0.68 7.04 -18.15
CA LEU A 114 0.76 6.78 -18.15
C LEU A 114 1.14 5.68 -17.15
N ALA A 115 0.58 5.71 -15.95
CA ALA A 115 0.80 4.64 -14.98
C ALA A 115 0.27 3.29 -15.47
N ALA A 116 -0.84 3.29 -16.22
CA ALA A 116 -1.44 2.08 -16.76
C ALA A 116 -0.55 1.38 -17.81
N THR A 117 0.40 2.10 -18.42
CA THR A 117 1.41 1.48 -19.29
C THR A 117 2.36 0.55 -18.53
N ASN A 118 2.45 0.71 -17.20
CA ASN A 118 3.40 0.05 -16.30
C ASN A 118 4.88 0.21 -16.71
N ASP A 119 5.20 1.22 -17.53
CA ASP A 119 6.54 1.50 -18.03
C ASP A 119 7.04 2.86 -17.52
N GLU A 120 7.98 2.81 -16.58
CA GLU A 120 8.64 3.97 -15.99
C GLU A 120 9.40 4.83 -17.01
N GLU A 121 9.90 4.21 -18.08
CA GLU A 121 10.71 4.90 -19.06
C GLU A 121 9.84 5.72 -20.02
N ILE A 122 8.66 5.18 -20.42
CA ILE A 122 7.66 5.97 -21.15
C ILE A 122 7.24 7.18 -20.34
N CYS A 123 6.99 7.02 -19.04
CA CYS A 123 6.61 8.11 -18.15
C CYS A 123 7.69 9.22 -18.08
N TYR A 124 8.96 8.85 -17.99
CA TYR A 124 10.09 9.79 -18.04
C TYR A 124 10.20 10.50 -19.40
N GLN A 125 10.12 9.75 -20.50
CA GLN A 125 10.24 10.30 -21.85
C GLN A 125 9.10 11.26 -22.18
N VAL A 126 7.87 10.94 -21.75
CA VAL A 126 6.71 11.82 -21.92
C VAL A 126 6.88 13.11 -21.12
N GLY A 127 7.29 13.03 -19.84
CA GLY A 127 7.58 14.21 -19.04
C GLY A 127 8.66 15.10 -19.69
N LYS A 128 9.71 14.49 -20.23
CA LYS A 128 10.78 15.21 -20.95
C LYS A 128 10.29 15.86 -22.25
N ALA A 129 9.48 15.15 -23.04
CA ALA A 129 8.92 15.67 -24.29
C ALA A 129 8.00 16.88 -24.05
N ILE A 130 7.10 16.78 -23.05
CA ILE A 130 6.23 17.89 -22.64
C ILE A 130 7.07 19.10 -22.23
N ALA A 131 8.10 18.90 -21.41
CA ALA A 131 8.95 20.01 -20.98
C ALA A 131 9.69 20.67 -22.14
N LEU A 132 10.24 19.90 -23.08
CA LEU A 132 10.91 20.45 -24.26
C LEU A 132 9.94 21.26 -25.13
N GLU A 133 8.72 20.76 -25.36
CA GLU A 133 7.68 21.47 -26.13
C GLU A 133 7.30 22.79 -25.47
N LEU A 134 7.01 22.78 -24.17
CA LEU A 134 6.65 23.98 -23.43
C LEU A 134 7.83 24.98 -23.33
N ARG A 135 9.07 24.51 -23.18
CA ARG A 135 10.27 25.36 -23.20
C ARG A 135 10.46 26.06 -24.55
N SER A 136 10.16 25.39 -25.66
CA SER A 136 10.26 25.98 -27.00
C SER A 136 9.27 27.12 -27.25
N ILE A 137 8.13 27.07 -26.55
CA ILE A 137 7.09 28.11 -26.55
C ILE A 137 7.49 29.29 -25.64
N GLY A 138 8.30 29.02 -24.61
CA GLY A 138 8.83 30.02 -23.68
C GLY A 138 8.35 29.87 -22.23
N PHE A 139 7.58 28.82 -21.91
CA PHE A 139 7.25 28.50 -20.52
C PHE A 139 8.48 28.03 -19.76
N ASN A 140 8.47 28.17 -18.43
CA ASN A 140 9.59 27.72 -17.61
C ASN A 140 9.17 27.04 -16.30
N MET A 141 7.89 27.06 -15.96
CA MET A 141 7.34 26.35 -14.80
C MET A 141 6.18 25.46 -15.22
N TYR A 142 6.27 24.19 -14.86
CA TYR A 142 5.23 23.19 -15.10
C TYR A 142 4.49 22.93 -13.80
N LEU A 143 3.19 23.21 -13.75
CA LEU A 143 2.38 23.01 -12.54
C LEU A 143 2.05 21.52 -12.36
N GLY A 144 3.05 20.70 -12.04
CA GLY A 144 2.95 19.28 -11.76
C GLY A 144 4.33 18.64 -11.55
N PRO A 145 4.39 17.31 -11.30
CA PRO A 145 3.29 16.35 -11.36
C PRO A 145 2.35 16.35 -10.15
N THR A 146 1.18 15.75 -10.37
CA THR A 146 0.20 15.42 -9.32
C THR A 146 0.66 14.18 -8.55
N LEU A 147 0.99 14.35 -7.27
CA LEU A 147 1.44 13.31 -6.33
C LEU A 147 0.35 12.88 -5.35
N ASP A 148 -0.90 13.21 -5.66
CA ASP A 148 -2.06 12.85 -4.85
C ASP A 148 -2.35 11.35 -4.96
N ILE A 149 -2.64 10.69 -3.84
CA ILE A 149 -2.98 9.27 -3.80
C ILE A 149 -4.50 9.09 -3.78
N CYS A 150 -5.06 8.45 -4.80
CA CYS A 150 -6.50 8.30 -4.99
C CYS A 150 -7.03 7.06 -4.24
N SER A 151 -7.24 7.13 -2.92
CA SER A 151 -7.51 5.95 -2.08
C SER A 151 -8.98 5.55 -1.88
N LYS A 152 -9.96 6.45 -2.06
CA LYS A 152 -11.40 6.22 -1.79
C LYS A 152 -12.28 6.69 -2.94
N MET A 153 -12.52 5.82 -3.93
CA MET A 153 -13.02 6.19 -5.26
C MET A 153 -14.41 6.87 -5.39
N SER A 154 -15.17 7.07 -4.30
CA SER A 154 -16.42 7.82 -4.30
C SER A 154 -16.17 9.31 -4.00
N ASN A 155 -16.63 10.21 -4.87
CA ASN A 155 -16.61 11.68 -4.69
C ASN A 155 -15.21 12.35 -4.58
N GLN A 156 -14.18 11.82 -5.26
CA GLN A 156 -12.82 12.38 -5.20
C GLN A 156 -12.53 13.35 -6.34
N LEU A 157 -12.03 14.55 -6.04
CA LEU A 157 -11.72 15.61 -7.01
C LEU A 157 -10.63 15.26 -8.03
N ILE A 158 -9.65 14.43 -7.65
CA ILE A 158 -8.45 14.16 -8.45
C ILE A 158 -8.69 13.12 -9.57
N GLY A 159 -9.26 11.95 -9.23
CA GLY A 159 -9.57 10.90 -10.21
C GLY A 159 -8.35 10.48 -11.04
N VAL A 160 -8.49 10.52 -12.37
CA VAL A 160 -7.45 10.12 -13.36
C VAL A 160 -6.22 11.03 -13.42
N ARG A 161 -6.26 12.18 -12.72
CA ARG A 161 -5.10 13.09 -12.57
C ARG A 161 -4.02 12.52 -11.64
N SER A 162 -4.34 11.49 -10.85
CA SER A 162 -3.36 10.74 -10.05
C SER A 162 -2.73 9.62 -10.86
N PHE A 163 -1.48 9.27 -10.56
CA PHE A 163 -0.82 8.08 -11.09
C PHE A 163 -1.36 6.76 -10.53
N GLY A 164 -2.12 6.76 -9.42
CA GLY A 164 -2.64 5.51 -8.83
C GLY A 164 -3.31 5.68 -7.47
N SER A 165 -3.64 4.55 -6.84
CA SER A 165 -4.23 4.55 -5.49
C SER A 165 -3.25 4.19 -4.37
N THR A 166 -2.02 3.81 -4.72
CA THR A 166 -0.98 3.37 -3.78
C THR A 166 0.18 4.35 -3.69
N VAL A 167 0.88 4.36 -2.56
CA VAL A 167 2.06 5.22 -2.34
C VAL A 167 3.16 4.84 -3.32
N GLU A 168 3.31 3.54 -3.56
CA GLU A 168 4.34 2.94 -4.39
C GLU A 168 4.18 3.37 -5.85
N GLU A 169 2.98 3.24 -6.43
CA GLU A 169 2.72 3.62 -7.82
C GLU A 169 2.89 5.14 -8.04
N VAL A 170 2.29 5.94 -7.14
CA VAL A 170 2.38 7.40 -7.25
C VAL A 170 3.82 7.89 -7.10
N THR A 171 4.59 7.32 -6.17
CA THR A 171 6.02 7.61 -6.05
C THR A 171 6.77 7.15 -7.29
N ARG A 172 6.52 5.92 -7.76
CA ARG A 172 7.26 5.29 -8.86
C ARG A 172 7.11 6.06 -10.17
N PHE A 173 5.88 6.32 -10.61
CA PHE A 173 5.61 7.05 -11.86
C PHE A 173 5.80 8.56 -11.70
N GLY A 174 5.32 9.14 -10.59
CA GLY A 174 5.48 10.57 -10.30
C GLY A 174 6.94 11.01 -10.28
N ARG A 175 7.83 10.20 -9.69
CA ARG A 175 9.29 10.45 -9.69
C ARG A 175 9.87 10.47 -11.10
N ARG A 176 9.53 9.49 -11.95
CA ARG A 176 10.05 9.41 -13.32
C ARG A 176 9.53 10.56 -14.17
N PHE A 177 8.25 10.90 -14.06
CA PHE A 177 7.67 12.05 -14.74
C PHE A 177 8.30 13.38 -14.31
N ALA A 178 8.41 13.62 -12.99
CA ALA A 178 9.04 14.83 -12.45
C ALA A 178 10.49 14.97 -12.93
N LYS A 179 11.26 13.87 -12.94
CA LYS A 179 12.63 13.87 -13.45
C LYS A 179 12.67 14.19 -14.94
N GLY A 180 11.72 13.69 -15.74
CA GLY A 180 11.59 14.04 -17.15
C GLY A 180 11.37 15.53 -17.36
N ILE A 181 10.43 16.13 -16.63
CA ILE A 181 10.13 17.56 -16.69
C ILE A 181 11.35 18.40 -16.32
N LYS A 182 12.06 18.02 -15.25
CA LYS A 182 13.27 18.71 -14.79
C LYS A 182 14.42 18.61 -15.79
N ASP A 183 14.66 17.42 -16.34
CA ASP A 183 15.68 17.18 -17.36
C ASP A 183 15.34 17.87 -18.70
N GLY A 184 14.07 18.16 -18.95
CA GLY A 184 13.60 19.01 -20.05
C GLY A 184 13.80 20.52 -19.81
N GLY A 185 14.31 20.92 -18.63
CA GLY A 185 14.68 22.29 -18.32
C GLY A 185 13.54 23.17 -17.78
N MET A 186 12.47 22.57 -17.25
CA MET A 186 11.39 23.29 -16.57
C MET A 186 11.45 23.11 -15.05
N PHE A 187 10.96 24.11 -14.31
CA PHE A 187 10.72 23.98 -12.88
C PHE A 187 9.56 23.03 -12.63
N THR A 188 9.79 22.07 -11.74
CA THR A 188 8.80 21.08 -11.31
C THR A 188 8.04 21.57 -10.09
N VAL A 189 6.71 21.39 -10.10
CA VAL A 189 5.84 21.81 -9.00
C VAL A 189 5.03 20.62 -8.48
N ALA A 190 5.43 20.05 -7.35
CA ALA A 190 4.69 18.93 -6.75
C ALA A 190 3.35 19.41 -6.18
N LYS A 191 2.25 18.78 -6.59
CA LYS A 191 0.89 19.15 -6.15
C LYS A 191 0.01 17.93 -5.82
N HIS A 192 -0.99 18.04 -4.96
CA HIS A 192 -1.36 19.20 -4.13
C HIS A 192 -1.04 18.89 -2.67
N PHE A 193 0.00 19.48 -2.09
CA PHE A 193 0.44 19.17 -0.72
C PHE A 193 -0.66 19.55 0.30
N PRO A 194 -1.01 18.70 1.28
CA PRO A 194 -0.32 17.49 1.77
C PRO A 194 -0.72 16.16 1.08
N GLY A 195 -1.39 16.23 -0.06
CA GLY A 195 -1.90 15.11 -0.85
C GLY A 195 -3.42 15.04 -0.74
N ILE A 196 -4.15 15.77 -1.59
CA ILE A 196 -5.61 15.92 -1.50
C ILE A 196 -6.39 14.77 -2.14
N GLY A 197 -5.71 13.70 -2.56
CA GLY A 197 -6.32 12.54 -3.20
C GLY A 197 -7.29 11.77 -2.30
N SER A 198 -7.24 11.92 -0.97
CA SER A 198 -8.24 11.37 -0.04
C SER A 198 -9.39 12.33 0.29
N SER A 199 -9.34 13.58 -0.19
CA SER A 199 -10.40 14.54 0.06
C SER A 199 -11.71 14.11 -0.57
N PHE A 200 -12.81 14.41 0.12
CA PHE A 200 -14.16 14.22 -0.39
C PHE A 200 -14.91 15.55 -0.36
N VAL A 201 -15.90 15.64 -1.24
CA VAL A 201 -16.84 16.74 -1.35
C VAL A 201 -18.23 16.15 -1.15
N ASP A 202 -18.98 16.64 -0.17
CA ASP A 202 -20.32 16.11 0.14
C ASP A 202 -21.37 16.66 -0.86
N ASN A 203 -21.22 17.92 -1.27
CA ASN A 203 -22.02 18.57 -2.30
C ASN A 203 -21.12 19.40 -3.25
N LEU A 204 -21.41 19.45 -4.56
CA LEU A 204 -20.53 20.10 -5.56
C LEU A 204 -20.21 21.59 -5.29
N LEU A 205 -20.98 22.23 -4.39
CA LEU A 205 -20.85 23.63 -3.98
C LEU A 205 -20.05 23.82 -2.67
N GLU A 206 -19.55 22.75 -2.05
CA GLU A 206 -18.91 22.76 -0.73
C GLU A 206 -17.38 22.57 -0.79
N LEU A 207 -16.70 22.95 0.29
CA LEU A 207 -15.25 22.80 0.44
C LEU A 207 -14.83 21.32 0.38
N PRO A 208 -13.76 20.96 -0.35
CA PRO A 208 -13.13 19.67 -0.16
C PRO A 208 -12.49 19.56 1.21
N MET A 209 -12.79 18.48 1.92
CA MET A 209 -12.30 18.22 3.27
C MET A 209 -11.42 16.98 3.33
N MET A 210 -10.38 17.05 4.16
CA MET A 210 -9.53 15.93 4.56
C MET A 210 -9.68 15.69 6.05
N LEU A 211 -10.25 14.55 6.41
CA LEU A 211 -10.48 14.15 7.80
C LEU A 211 -9.30 13.38 8.40
N GLU A 212 -8.25 13.13 7.63
CA GLU A 212 -7.06 12.46 8.15
C GLU A 212 -6.34 13.34 9.19
N THR A 213 -5.84 12.68 10.24
CA THR A 213 -4.95 13.32 11.21
C THR A 213 -3.57 13.58 10.62
N ALA A 214 -2.80 14.50 11.21
CA ALA A 214 -1.44 14.79 10.74
C ALA A 214 -0.54 13.54 10.67
N ALA A 215 -0.65 12.62 11.63
CA ALA A 215 0.12 11.37 11.64
C ALA A 215 -0.28 10.41 10.50
N GLN A 216 -1.56 10.37 10.14
CA GLN A 216 -2.05 9.58 9.00
C GLN A 216 -1.54 10.16 7.67
N LEU A 217 -1.59 11.48 7.50
CA LEU A 217 -1.03 12.13 6.31
C LEU A 217 0.46 11.85 6.16
N GLU A 218 1.21 11.92 7.27
CA GLU A 218 2.65 11.65 7.30
C GLU A 218 3.01 10.23 6.88
N CYS A 219 2.16 9.25 7.15
CA CYS A 219 2.42 7.84 6.85
C CYS A 219 1.81 7.36 5.52
N PHE A 220 1.13 8.24 4.78
CA PHE A 220 0.44 7.88 3.54
C PHE A 220 0.55 9.00 2.49
N ASN A 221 -0.27 10.05 2.59
CA ASN A 221 -0.38 11.11 1.57
C ASN A 221 0.93 11.88 1.32
N ILE A 222 1.75 12.08 2.35
CA ILE A 222 2.97 12.87 2.28
C ILE A 222 4.16 12.08 1.73
N LEU A 223 4.13 10.74 1.76
CA LEU A 223 5.28 9.91 1.38
C LEU A 223 5.78 10.16 -0.07
N PRO A 224 4.91 10.30 -1.09
CA PRO A 224 5.39 10.66 -2.43
C PRO A 224 6.12 12.00 -2.47
N PHE A 225 5.61 13.01 -1.76
CA PHE A 225 6.27 14.32 -1.66
C PHE A 225 7.63 14.20 -0.98
N GLN A 226 7.71 13.46 0.12
CA GLN A 226 8.96 13.24 0.85
C GLN A 226 10.03 12.62 -0.05
N ASN A 227 9.69 11.53 -0.75
CA ASN A 227 10.63 10.81 -1.61
C ASN A 227 11.19 11.71 -2.73
N LEU A 228 10.33 12.49 -3.39
CA LEU A 228 10.76 13.37 -4.49
C LEU A 228 11.50 14.63 -4.01
N ILE A 229 11.24 15.10 -2.78
CA ILE A 229 12.01 16.17 -2.13
C ILE A 229 13.40 15.66 -1.75
N ASP A 230 13.50 14.48 -1.14
CA ASP A 230 14.77 13.88 -0.71
C ASP A 230 15.70 13.59 -1.90
N GLU A 231 15.14 13.26 -3.06
CA GLU A 231 15.88 13.09 -4.33
C GLU A 231 16.23 14.43 -5.04
N ASN A 232 15.86 15.58 -4.46
CA ASN A 232 16.03 16.91 -5.06
C ASN A 232 15.42 17.02 -6.48
N VAL A 233 14.31 16.33 -6.74
CA VAL A 233 13.63 16.40 -8.05
C VAL A 233 12.68 17.59 -8.09
N ILE A 234 12.07 17.98 -6.97
CA ILE A 234 11.09 19.07 -6.90
C ILE A 234 11.73 20.44 -6.68
N ASP A 235 11.33 21.44 -7.47
CA ASP A 235 11.77 22.84 -7.28
C ASP A 235 10.79 23.66 -6.43
N VAL A 236 9.49 23.44 -6.59
CA VAL A 236 8.40 24.17 -5.89
C VAL A 236 7.36 23.18 -5.39
N VAL A 237 6.73 23.46 -4.26
CA VAL A 237 5.58 22.69 -3.76
C VAL A 237 4.33 23.55 -3.82
N HIS A 238 3.27 23.04 -4.45
CA HIS A 238 1.95 23.67 -4.47
C HIS A 238 1.08 23.11 -3.34
N ALA A 239 0.63 23.98 -2.44
CA ALA A 239 -0.21 23.64 -1.31
C ALA A 239 -1.69 23.70 -1.70
N GLY A 240 -2.42 22.60 -1.53
CA GLY A 240 -3.81 22.46 -1.99
C GLY A 240 -4.83 23.23 -1.16
N GLY A 241 -5.92 23.65 -1.81
CA GLY A 241 -7.05 24.33 -1.17
C GLY A 241 -8.09 23.38 -0.59
N CYS A 242 -7.72 22.52 0.37
CA CYS A 242 -8.67 21.65 1.08
C CYS A 242 -8.71 21.95 2.59
N ALA A 243 -9.87 21.87 3.21
CA ALA A 243 -10.01 22.03 4.65
C ALA A 243 -9.46 20.80 5.40
N VAL A 244 -8.73 21.03 6.49
CA VAL A 244 -8.09 19.99 7.31
C VAL A 244 -8.55 20.06 8.77
N PRO A 245 -9.85 19.83 9.07
CA PRO A 245 -10.45 20.09 10.39
C PRO A 245 -9.78 19.33 11.54
N ASN A 246 -9.27 18.12 11.30
CA ASN A 246 -8.59 17.32 12.32
C ASN A 246 -7.13 17.75 12.57
N ILE A 247 -6.63 18.74 11.81
CA ILE A 247 -5.27 19.26 11.92
C ILE A 247 -5.28 20.73 12.33
N SER A 248 -6.18 21.53 11.76
CA SER A 248 -6.31 22.95 12.04
C SER A 248 -7.76 23.30 12.36
N PRO A 249 -8.02 24.10 13.40
CA PRO A 249 -9.37 24.50 13.77
C PRO A 249 -10.02 25.37 12.68
N ASN A 250 -11.34 25.48 12.70
CA ASN A 250 -12.15 26.40 11.88
C ASN A 250 -12.08 26.18 10.36
N GLU A 251 -11.95 24.93 9.90
CA GLU A 251 -11.98 24.58 8.45
C GLU A 251 -10.94 25.33 7.60
N ILE A 252 -9.82 25.75 8.20
CA ILE A 252 -8.75 26.42 7.47
C ILE A 252 -8.20 25.49 6.37
N HIS A 253 -8.00 26.06 5.18
CA HIS A 253 -7.43 25.33 4.06
C HIS A 253 -5.95 24.97 4.31
N ALA A 254 -5.49 23.85 3.75
CA ALA A 254 -4.14 23.36 3.93
C ALA A 254 -3.07 24.36 3.49
N CYS A 255 -3.31 25.14 2.42
CA CYS A 255 -2.43 26.23 1.97
C CYS A 255 -2.31 27.41 2.95
N LEU A 256 -3.20 27.52 3.93
CA LEU A 256 -3.22 28.57 4.95
C LEU A 256 -2.85 28.02 6.34
N SER A 257 -2.61 26.72 6.48
CA SER A 257 -2.31 26.09 7.76
C SER A 257 -0.81 26.13 8.09
N PRO A 258 -0.41 26.74 9.22
CA PRO A 258 0.99 26.70 9.70
C PRO A 258 1.42 25.28 10.09
N ILE A 259 0.47 24.40 10.45
CA ILE A 259 0.79 23.03 10.82
C ILE A 259 1.20 22.25 9.57
N ILE A 260 0.45 22.38 8.47
CA ILE A 260 0.78 21.70 7.22
C ILE A 260 2.09 22.24 6.64
N ILE A 261 2.19 23.55 6.43
CA ILE A 261 3.35 24.11 5.72
C ILE A 261 4.58 24.23 6.64
N GLN A 262 4.48 24.83 7.82
CA GLN A 262 5.67 24.99 8.66
C GLN A 262 6.10 23.71 9.37
N ARG A 263 5.15 22.95 9.95
CA ARG A 263 5.50 21.74 10.73
C ARG A 263 5.83 20.56 9.81
N LEU A 264 4.95 20.25 8.85
CA LEU A 264 5.17 19.09 7.99
C LEU A 264 6.17 19.42 6.88
N LEU A 265 5.91 20.41 6.03
CA LEU A 265 6.76 20.67 4.87
C LEU A 265 8.14 21.26 5.23
N ARG A 266 8.18 22.37 5.98
CA ARG A 266 9.44 23.08 6.28
C ARG A 266 10.30 22.37 7.34
N ARG A 267 9.71 21.95 8.46
CA ARG A 267 10.47 21.34 9.57
C ARG A 267 10.72 19.84 9.40
N LYS A 268 9.69 19.07 9.05
CA LYS A 268 9.80 17.61 8.97
C LYS A 268 10.45 17.16 7.66
N LEU A 269 9.94 17.62 6.52
CA LEU A 269 10.49 17.28 5.19
C LEU A 269 11.71 18.12 4.80
N LYS A 270 12.03 19.16 5.57
CA LYS A 270 13.18 20.05 5.32
C LYS A 270 13.21 20.64 3.90
N PHE A 271 12.03 20.87 3.31
CA PHE A 271 11.95 21.45 1.99
C PHE A 271 12.41 22.92 2.03
N GLU A 272 13.39 23.27 1.20
CA GLU A 272 13.98 24.62 1.16
C GLU A 272 13.50 25.48 -0.04
N GLY A 273 12.84 24.88 -1.03
CA GLY A 273 12.33 25.58 -2.22
C GLY A 273 11.08 26.42 -1.96
N PRO A 274 10.62 27.24 -2.93
CA PRO A 274 9.41 28.04 -2.79
C PRO A 274 8.14 27.20 -2.60
N VAL A 275 7.20 27.69 -1.80
CA VAL A 275 5.86 27.12 -1.65
C VAL A 275 4.83 28.05 -2.30
N LEU A 276 4.07 27.50 -3.23
CA LEU A 276 2.97 28.17 -3.92
C LEU A 276 1.65 27.85 -3.21
N SER A 277 0.83 28.85 -2.93
CA SER A 277 -0.52 28.64 -2.42
C SER A 277 -1.49 28.20 -3.52
N GLU A 278 -2.59 27.55 -3.14
CA GLU A 278 -3.77 27.45 -4.00
C GLU A 278 -4.29 28.83 -4.42
N CYS A 279 -5.06 28.89 -5.51
CA CYS A 279 -5.69 30.11 -5.97
C CYS A 279 -6.61 30.68 -4.88
N LEU A 280 -6.29 31.88 -4.38
CA LEU A 280 -7.12 32.53 -3.35
C LEU A 280 -8.46 33.04 -3.87
N GLU A 281 -8.66 33.05 -5.19
CA GLU A 281 -9.95 33.34 -5.82
C GLU A 281 -10.93 32.16 -5.76
N LEU A 282 -10.49 30.99 -5.23
CA LEU A 282 -11.40 29.89 -4.95
C LEU A 282 -12.56 30.41 -4.08
N GLU A 283 -13.80 30.18 -4.52
CA GLU A 283 -15.01 30.77 -3.90
C GLU A 283 -15.08 30.51 -2.39
N ALA A 284 -14.71 29.30 -1.98
CA ALA A 284 -14.54 28.87 -0.59
C ALA A 284 -13.56 29.75 0.22
N LEU A 285 -12.38 30.04 -0.35
CA LEU A 285 -11.34 30.84 0.29
C LEU A 285 -11.73 32.32 0.36
N CYS A 286 -12.23 32.84 -0.76
CA CYS A 286 -12.60 34.25 -0.88
C CYS A 286 -13.78 34.61 0.03
N ARG A 287 -14.81 33.76 0.12
CA ARG A 287 -15.98 33.99 1.00
C ARG A 287 -15.65 33.93 2.50
N ASN A 288 -14.79 32.99 2.91
CA ASN A 288 -14.57 32.73 4.33
C ASN A 288 -13.60 33.73 4.99
N MET A 289 -12.56 34.18 4.28
CA MET A 289 -11.51 35.03 4.85
C MET A 289 -11.34 36.39 4.16
N GLY A 290 -11.82 36.55 2.93
CA GLY A 290 -11.45 37.68 2.09
C GLY A 290 -10.02 37.55 1.57
N LEU A 291 -9.77 38.15 0.41
CA LEU A 291 -8.57 37.87 -0.36
C LEU A 291 -7.32 38.54 0.21
N GLY A 292 -7.43 39.79 0.68
CA GLY A 292 -6.33 40.48 1.36
C GLY A 292 -5.85 39.74 2.61
N GLN A 293 -6.79 39.28 3.46
CA GLN A 293 -6.46 38.51 4.67
C GLN A 293 -5.94 37.11 4.35
N GLY A 294 -6.49 36.46 3.30
CA GLY A 294 -5.98 35.19 2.80
C GLY A 294 -4.51 35.29 2.36
N ALA A 295 -4.14 36.35 1.63
CA ALA A 295 -2.76 36.59 1.18
C ALA A 295 -1.79 36.80 2.36
N ILE A 296 -2.20 37.61 3.35
CA ILE A 296 -1.44 37.81 4.59
C ILE A 296 -1.28 36.49 5.35
N THR A 297 -2.35 35.70 5.45
CA THR A 297 -2.35 34.40 6.13
C THR A 297 -1.42 33.41 5.45
N ALA A 298 -1.46 33.31 4.12
CA ALA A 298 -0.58 32.44 3.36
C ALA A 298 0.92 32.78 3.59
N ILE A 299 1.31 34.05 3.44
CA ILE A 299 2.71 34.45 3.53
C ILE A 299 3.22 34.45 4.98
N LEU A 300 2.51 35.11 5.91
CA LEU A 300 3.04 35.35 7.25
C LEU A 300 2.78 34.19 8.21
N PHE A 301 1.60 33.58 8.13
CA PHE A 301 1.18 32.53 9.05
C PHE A 301 1.49 31.15 8.49
N ALA A 302 1.10 30.81 7.26
CA ALA A 302 1.42 29.50 6.70
C ALA A 302 2.90 29.38 6.29
N ARG A 303 3.55 30.48 5.90
CA ARG A 303 4.90 30.53 5.31
C ARG A 303 4.94 29.95 3.89
N CYS A 304 3.87 30.20 3.13
CA CYS A 304 3.94 30.17 1.68
C CYS A 304 4.86 31.30 1.19
N ASP A 305 5.46 31.12 0.02
CA ASP A 305 6.35 32.11 -0.57
C ASP A 305 5.68 32.89 -1.70
N ILE A 306 4.80 32.22 -2.46
CA ILE A 306 4.09 32.79 -3.60
C ILE A 306 2.60 32.55 -3.40
N VAL A 307 1.80 33.62 -3.55
CA VAL A 307 0.34 33.58 -3.50
C VAL A 307 -0.21 33.58 -4.92
N MET A 308 -1.14 32.67 -5.21
CA MET A 308 -1.77 32.53 -6.52
C MET A 308 -3.08 33.32 -6.61
N VAL A 309 -3.20 34.23 -7.58
CA VAL A 309 -4.41 35.04 -7.87
C VAL A 309 -4.58 35.17 -9.39
N CYS A 310 -5.40 34.30 -9.99
CA CYS A 310 -5.33 33.97 -11.42
C CYS A 310 -6.16 34.84 -12.39
N HIS A 311 -7.16 35.59 -11.94
CA HIS A 311 -8.12 36.23 -12.86
C HIS A 311 -8.22 37.74 -12.67
N ASP A 312 -8.73 38.21 -11.54
CA ASP A 312 -9.23 39.58 -11.43
C ASP A 312 -8.17 40.56 -10.92
N LEU A 313 -7.98 41.65 -11.66
CA LEU A 313 -7.03 42.71 -11.29
C LEU A 313 -7.38 43.34 -9.94
N VAL A 314 -8.67 43.46 -9.62
CA VAL A 314 -9.12 44.03 -8.34
C VAL A 314 -8.60 43.20 -7.17
N TYR A 315 -8.74 41.88 -7.26
CA TYR A 315 -8.22 40.96 -6.25
C TYR A 315 -6.69 40.95 -6.21
N GLN A 316 -6.03 41.00 -7.37
CA GLN A 316 -4.56 41.10 -7.43
C GLN A 316 -4.05 42.37 -6.72
N GLU A 317 -4.70 43.52 -6.94
CA GLU A 317 -4.36 44.77 -6.27
C GLU A 317 -4.70 44.74 -4.77
N GLU A 318 -5.79 44.09 -4.38
CA GLU A 318 -6.16 43.89 -2.97
C GLU A 318 -5.10 43.07 -2.23
N ALA A 319 -4.64 41.95 -2.80
CA ALA A 319 -3.56 41.13 -2.23
C ALA A 319 -2.27 41.93 -2.07
N LEU A 320 -1.84 42.62 -3.14
CA LEU A 320 -0.60 43.40 -3.14
C LEU A 320 -0.65 44.57 -2.15
N SER A 321 -1.77 45.31 -2.11
CA SER A 321 -1.95 46.43 -1.18
C SER A 321 -1.99 45.96 0.28
N SER A 322 -2.59 44.81 0.55
CA SER A 322 -2.63 44.21 1.89
C SER A 322 -1.25 43.76 2.35
N LEU A 323 -0.48 43.08 1.48
CA LEU A 323 0.89 42.67 1.79
C LEU A 323 1.82 43.89 1.99
N ARG A 324 1.66 44.93 1.17
CA ARG A 324 2.43 46.18 1.30
C ARG A 324 2.18 46.86 2.64
N LYS A 325 0.92 47.03 3.03
CA LYS A 325 0.56 47.63 4.33
C LYS A 325 1.20 46.88 5.49
N VAL A 326 1.22 45.54 5.45
CA VAL A 326 1.83 44.75 6.52
C VAL A 326 3.36 44.80 6.50
N TYR A 327 3.98 44.94 5.33
CA TYR A 327 5.42 45.17 5.23
C TYR A 327 5.83 46.50 5.85
N GLU A 328 5.10 47.58 5.57
CA GLU A 328 5.38 48.93 6.06
C GLU A 328 5.09 49.09 7.56
N THR A 329 4.04 48.45 8.07
CA THR A 329 3.58 48.62 9.47
C THR A 329 4.12 47.57 10.44
N GLY A 330 4.61 46.43 9.94
CA GLY A 330 4.92 45.25 10.75
C GLY A 330 6.41 44.95 10.89
N ASN A 331 6.81 44.39 12.03
CA ASN A 331 8.17 43.88 12.26
C ASN A 331 8.35 42.47 11.65
N TYR A 332 8.05 42.32 10.36
CA TYR A 332 8.06 41.04 9.63
C TYR A 332 9.13 40.95 8.54
N GLU A 333 10.04 41.92 8.47
CA GLU A 333 11.04 42.05 7.41
C GLU A 333 11.86 40.76 7.18
N THR A 334 12.20 40.06 8.27
CA THR A 334 12.93 38.77 8.20
C THR A 334 12.16 37.70 7.44
N ILE A 335 10.84 37.62 7.61
CA ILE A 335 9.98 36.66 6.89
C ILE A 335 9.97 37.01 5.41
N PHE A 336 9.72 38.28 5.08
CA PHE A 336 9.68 38.73 3.70
C PHE A 336 11.01 38.53 2.98
N ASN A 337 12.14 38.88 3.61
CA ASN A 337 13.47 38.67 3.06
C ASN A 337 13.75 37.19 2.80
N THR A 338 13.41 36.31 3.75
CA THR A 338 13.57 34.86 3.58
C THR A 338 12.73 34.33 2.41
N THR A 339 11.50 34.82 2.26
CA THR A 339 10.60 34.46 1.15
C THR A 339 11.16 34.92 -0.19
N VAL A 340 11.55 36.20 -0.29
CA VAL A 340 12.13 36.78 -1.50
C VAL A 340 13.42 36.05 -1.89
N ASP A 341 14.26 35.67 -0.92
CA ASP A 341 15.50 34.93 -1.17
C ASP A 341 15.24 33.57 -1.84
N ARG A 342 14.18 32.84 -1.45
CA ARG A 342 13.80 31.58 -2.11
C ARG A 342 13.33 31.81 -3.54
N ILE A 343 12.53 32.84 -3.77
CA ILE A 343 12.02 33.18 -5.11
C ILE A 343 13.19 33.62 -6.00
N VAL A 344 14.09 34.46 -5.50
CA VAL A 344 15.28 34.91 -6.23
C VAL A 344 16.24 33.76 -6.52
N LYS A 345 16.39 32.78 -5.61
CA LYS A 345 17.15 31.54 -5.88
C LYS A 345 16.57 30.77 -7.07
N LEU A 346 15.24 30.73 -7.21
CA LEU A 346 14.59 30.11 -8.36
C LEU A 346 14.81 30.93 -9.64
N GLN A 347 14.62 32.25 -9.58
CA GLN A 347 14.82 33.16 -10.72
C GLN A 347 16.25 33.18 -11.24
N LYS A 348 17.26 33.04 -10.38
CA LYS A 348 18.68 32.95 -10.75
C LYS A 348 18.99 31.80 -11.72
N LYS A 349 18.14 30.78 -11.78
CA LYS A 349 18.27 29.67 -12.73
C LYS A 349 17.84 30.07 -14.16
N LEU A 350 17.20 31.23 -14.34
CA LEU A 350 16.77 31.77 -15.62
C LEU A 350 17.72 32.88 -16.08
N THR A 351 18.06 32.90 -17.36
CA THR A 351 18.84 33.97 -17.99
C THR A 351 18.05 34.63 -19.14
N TRP A 352 18.34 35.89 -19.42
CA TRP A 352 17.73 36.62 -20.53
C TRP A 352 18.10 36.03 -21.89
N GLU A 353 19.33 35.55 -22.05
CA GLU A 353 19.83 34.88 -23.26
C GLU A 353 18.96 33.66 -23.63
N GLN A 354 18.70 32.78 -22.66
CA GLN A 354 17.85 31.60 -22.87
C GLN A 354 16.38 31.94 -23.08
N THR A 355 15.92 33.06 -22.53
CA THR A 355 14.52 33.50 -22.65
C THR A 355 14.21 34.07 -24.03
N PHE A 356 15.10 34.89 -24.58
CA PHE A 356 14.93 35.47 -25.93
C PHE A 356 15.34 34.51 -27.05
N GLY A 357 16.16 33.50 -26.75
CA GLY A 357 16.48 32.38 -27.64
C GLY A 357 16.02 31.03 -27.09
N PRO A 358 14.71 30.76 -26.97
CA PRO A 358 14.22 29.47 -26.49
C PRO A 358 14.65 28.34 -27.44
N PRO A 359 14.90 27.13 -26.93
CA PRO A 359 15.31 26.00 -27.76
C PRO A 359 14.21 25.67 -28.78
N GLU A 360 14.57 25.60 -30.06
CA GLU A 360 13.62 25.19 -31.10
C GLU A 360 13.48 23.67 -31.16
N ILE A 361 12.27 23.21 -31.39
CA ILE A 361 12.00 21.79 -31.67
C ILE A 361 12.18 21.54 -33.15
N THR A 362 13.10 20.65 -33.47
CA THR A 362 13.28 20.16 -34.84
C THR A 362 12.09 19.31 -35.25
N ARG A 363 11.79 19.29 -36.56
CA ARG A 363 10.71 18.46 -37.11
C ARG A 363 10.88 16.97 -36.78
N ASP A 364 12.11 16.48 -36.68
CA ASP A 364 12.39 15.09 -36.34
C ASP A 364 12.07 14.77 -34.87
N MET A 365 12.41 15.68 -33.95
CA MET A 365 12.03 15.55 -32.54
C MET A 365 10.52 15.56 -32.37
N TRP A 366 9.84 16.47 -33.08
CA TRP A 366 8.38 16.55 -33.11
C TRP A 366 7.72 15.23 -33.55
N ILE A 367 8.18 14.65 -34.65
CA ILE A 367 7.69 13.35 -35.13
C ILE A 367 7.98 12.24 -34.10
N SER A 368 9.12 12.31 -33.40
CA SER A 368 9.43 11.38 -32.32
C SER A 368 8.47 11.51 -31.14
N HIS A 369 8.09 12.73 -30.77
CA HIS A 369 7.12 13.00 -29.69
C HIS A 369 5.72 12.47 -30.06
N GLN A 370 5.27 12.68 -31.31
CA GLN A 370 4.01 12.14 -31.80
C GLN A 370 4.01 10.60 -31.76
N LYS A 371 5.11 9.95 -32.19
CA LYS A 371 5.26 8.49 -32.09
C LYS A 371 5.23 8.01 -30.64
N LEU A 372 5.90 8.72 -29.73
CA LEU A 372 5.89 8.41 -28.30
C LEU A 372 4.48 8.54 -27.71
N SER A 373 3.75 9.60 -28.06
CA SER A 373 2.36 9.79 -27.64
C SER A 373 1.48 8.63 -28.11
N ILE A 374 1.55 8.28 -29.40
CA ILE A 374 0.80 7.14 -29.96
C ILE A 374 1.14 5.84 -29.22
N GLU A 375 2.42 5.59 -28.95
CA GLU A 375 2.83 4.37 -28.24
C GLU A 375 2.32 4.36 -26.80
N ALA A 376 2.36 5.50 -26.10
CA ALA A 376 1.84 5.62 -24.75
C ALA A 376 0.32 5.39 -24.70
N TYR A 377 -0.44 5.95 -25.64
CA TYR A 377 -1.88 5.70 -25.79
C TYR A 377 -2.21 4.24 -26.10
N LYS A 378 -1.44 3.62 -26.98
CA LYS A 378 -1.59 2.20 -27.32
C LYS A 378 -1.37 1.30 -26.11
N ARG A 379 -0.37 1.62 -25.29
CA ARG A 379 -0.02 0.83 -24.10
C ARG A 379 -0.90 1.11 -22.89
N SER A 380 -1.58 2.26 -22.83
CA SER A 380 -2.44 2.60 -21.70
C SER A 380 -3.78 1.86 -21.72
N ILE A 381 -4.35 1.57 -22.90
CA ILE A 381 -5.67 0.90 -23.01
C ILE A 381 -5.65 -0.42 -22.25
N THR A 382 -6.57 -0.54 -21.28
CA THR A 382 -6.63 -1.65 -20.32
C THR A 382 -7.91 -2.46 -20.53
N LEU A 383 -7.76 -3.74 -20.90
CA LEU A 383 -8.86 -4.70 -20.88
C LEU A 383 -8.97 -5.28 -19.47
N VAL A 384 -10.00 -4.91 -18.73
CA VAL A 384 -10.20 -5.31 -17.34
C VAL A 384 -10.78 -6.72 -17.25
N ARG A 385 -11.78 -7.02 -18.09
CA ARG A 385 -12.43 -8.33 -18.16
C ARG A 385 -13.13 -8.56 -19.50
N ASP A 386 -13.22 -9.82 -19.89
CA ASP A 386 -13.92 -10.24 -21.10
C ASP A 386 -14.59 -11.63 -20.95
N TYR A 387 -15.68 -11.73 -20.19
CA TYR A 387 -16.27 -13.02 -19.81
C TYR A 387 -16.76 -13.86 -20.98
N ASP A 388 -17.30 -13.21 -22.01
CA ASP A 388 -17.90 -13.86 -23.19
C ASP A 388 -16.95 -13.86 -24.40
N GLN A 389 -15.68 -13.47 -24.19
CA GLN A 389 -14.70 -13.25 -25.27
C GLN A 389 -15.29 -12.40 -26.41
N CYS A 390 -15.94 -11.29 -26.05
CA CYS A 390 -16.64 -10.43 -27.00
C CYS A 390 -15.67 -9.68 -27.92
N ILE A 391 -14.40 -9.59 -27.53
CA ILE A 391 -13.35 -8.94 -28.30
C ILE A 391 -12.51 -10.06 -28.95
N PRO A 392 -12.33 -10.06 -30.28
CA PRO A 392 -12.72 -9.01 -31.24
C PRO A 392 -14.19 -9.05 -31.68
N LEU A 393 -14.75 -7.86 -31.97
CA LEU A 393 -16.12 -7.66 -32.45
C LEU A 393 -16.44 -8.45 -33.72
N THR A 394 -15.43 -8.70 -34.56
CA THR A 394 -15.53 -9.44 -35.83
C THR A 394 -16.19 -10.81 -35.69
N ARG A 395 -16.11 -11.42 -34.50
CA ARG A 395 -16.75 -12.71 -34.18
C ARG A 395 -18.28 -12.67 -34.33
N PHE A 396 -18.91 -11.53 -34.07
CA PHE A 396 -20.37 -11.36 -34.07
C PHE A 396 -20.90 -10.72 -35.36
N LEU A 397 -20.01 -10.28 -36.26
CA LEU A 397 -20.35 -9.55 -37.49
C LEU A 397 -20.32 -10.44 -38.74
N LYS A 398 -20.49 -11.77 -38.59
CA LYS A 398 -20.52 -12.70 -39.74
C LYS A 398 -21.75 -12.47 -40.62
N PRO A 399 -21.66 -12.59 -41.96
CA PRO A 399 -22.78 -12.41 -42.85
C PRO A 399 -23.82 -13.52 -42.65
N ALA A 400 -24.97 -13.17 -42.08
CA ALA A 400 -26.16 -14.01 -42.09
C ALA A 400 -27.08 -13.55 -43.23
N LYS A 401 -27.60 -14.48 -44.02
CA LYS A 401 -28.62 -14.20 -45.05
C LYS A 401 -29.83 -13.56 -44.34
N ASN A 402 -30.03 -12.24 -44.52
CA ASN A 402 -31.18 -11.43 -44.07
C ASN A 402 -31.12 -10.72 -42.69
N GLN A 403 -29.95 -10.49 -42.07
CA GLN A 403 -29.87 -9.58 -40.91
C GLN A 403 -28.72 -8.56 -41.04
N GLU A 404 -29.07 -7.27 -41.01
CA GLU A 404 -28.09 -6.19 -40.90
C GLU A 404 -27.27 -6.32 -39.61
N ASN A 405 -25.94 -6.15 -39.73
CA ASN A 405 -25.06 -6.11 -38.59
C ASN A 405 -25.02 -4.69 -38.02
N ARG A 406 -25.79 -4.42 -36.97
CA ARG A 406 -25.82 -3.10 -36.32
C ARG A 406 -25.04 -3.11 -34.99
N ILE A 407 -24.14 -2.15 -34.84
CA ILE A 407 -23.44 -1.84 -33.58
C ILE A 407 -24.08 -0.58 -33.00
N LEU A 408 -24.61 -0.67 -31.78
CA LEU A 408 -25.14 0.49 -31.06
C LEU A 408 -24.07 1.07 -30.14
N LEU A 409 -23.73 2.34 -30.35
CA LEU A 409 -22.90 3.14 -29.47
C LEU A 409 -23.78 4.03 -28.59
N LEU A 410 -23.77 3.78 -27.29
CA LEU A 410 -24.47 4.57 -26.27
C LEU A 410 -23.46 5.38 -25.48
N THR A 411 -23.56 6.71 -25.52
CA THR A 411 -22.61 7.60 -24.85
C THR A 411 -23.31 8.56 -23.89
N PRO A 412 -22.68 8.90 -22.75
CA PRO A 412 -23.21 9.91 -21.86
C PRO A 412 -23.03 11.29 -22.49
N LEU A 413 -23.92 12.23 -22.18
CA LEU A 413 -23.66 13.64 -22.43
C LEU A 413 -22.64 14.14 -21.41
N ILE A 414 -21.42 14.41 -21.88
CA ILE A 414 -20.37 15.00 -21.06
C ILE A 414 -20.13 16.39 -21.61
N THR A 415 -20.39 17.42 -20.83
CA THR A 415 -19.84 18.73 -21.14
C THR A 415 -18.33 18.58 -21.15
N SER A 416 -17.73 18.63 -22.34
CA SER A 416 -16.28 18.65 -22.42
C SER A 416 -15.79 19.73 -21.47
N ILE A 417 -14.79 19.41 -20.66
CA ILE A 417 -14.07 20.40 -19.84
C ILE A 417 -13.57 21.54 -20.76
N HIS A 418 -13.46 21.26 -22.07
CA HIS A 418 -13.05 22.18 -23.13
C HIS A 418 -14.09 22.18 -24.26
N PRO A 419 -15.08 23.08 -24.27
CA PRO A 419 -15.88 23.29 -25.48
C PRO A 419 -14.96 23.76 -26.61
N GLU A 420 -15.08 23.16 -27.79
CA GLU A 420 -14.43 23.70 -28.97
C GLU A 420 -14.89 25.15 -29.14
N VAL A 421 -13.93 26.06 -29.32
CA VAL A 421 -14.26 27.40 -29.82
C VAL A 421 -14.70 27.17 -31.25
N HIS A 422 -16.00 26.93 -31.47
CA HIS A 422 -16.59 27.00 -32.78
C HIS A 422 -16.13 28.33 -33.39
N ASN A 423 -15.42 28.24 -34.51
CA ASN A 423 -15.08 29.38 -35.33
C ASN A 423 -16.36 30.19 -35.56
N LEU A 424 -16.46 31.36 -34.91
CA LEU A 424 -17.43 32.41 -35.22
C LEU A 424 -17.14 33.04 -36.61
N SER A 425 -16.44 32.33 -37.51
CA SER A 425 -15.86 32.86 -38.74
C SER A 425 -15.86 31.88 -39.93
N SER A 426 -16.84 30.98 -40.05
CA SER A 426 -17.03 30.25 -41.33
C SER A 426 -18.47 29.80 -41.59
N ASN A 427 -19.09 30.49 -42.56
CA ASN A 427 -20.26 30.14 -43.40
C ASN A 427 -21.57 29.64 -42.75
N PRO A 428 -22.69 30.39 -42.88
CA PRO A 428 -24.01 29.97 -42.41
C PRO A 428 -24.73 28.94 -43.32
N ASP A 429 -24.07 28.40 -44.36
CA ASP A 429 -24.73 27.60 -45.41
C ASP A 429 -24.48 26.08 -45.37
N LEU A 430 -24.03 25.53 -44.23
CA LEU A 430 -24.04 24.08 -44.02
C LEU A 430 -25.02 23.77 -42.89
N ASN A 431 -26.12 23.10 -43.24
CA ASN A 431 -27.10 22.51 -42.32
C ASN A 431 -26.39 21.78 -41.17
N SER A 432 -26.13 22.48 -40.07
CA SER A 432 -25.61 21.88 -38.85
C SER A 432 -26.80 21.31 -38.11
N GLU A 433 -26.94 19.99 -38.14
CA GLU A 433 -27.82 19.27 -37.23
C GLU A 433 -27.57 19.80 -35.81
N LYS A 434 -28.61 20.30 -35.14
CA LYS A 434 -28.52 20.81 -33.77
C LYS A 434 -28.10 19.66 -32.84
N LEU A 435 -26.80 19.56 -32.56
CA LEU A 435 -26.26 18.61 -31.59
C LEU A 435 -26.61 19.04 -30.16
N PHE A 436 -26.71 18.07 -29.27
CA PHE A 436 -26.72 18.37 -27.84
C PHE A 436 -25.32 18.77 -27.38
N PRO A 437 -25.17 19.80 -26.51
CA PRO A 437 -23.88 20.15 -25.93
C PRO A 437 -23.23 18.93 -25.25
N GLY A 438 -21.97 18.64 -25.59
CA GLY A 438 -21.22 17.51 -25.03
C GLY A 438 -21.27 16.20 -25.81
N GLU A 439 -22.00 16.16 -26.93
CA GLU A 439 -22.08 14.99 -27.81
C GLU A 439 -20.93 14.92 -28.84
N GLU A 440 -20.24 16.03 -29.07
CA GLU A 440 -19.28 16.22 -30.17
C GLU A 440 -18.15 15.17 -30.18
N VAL A 441 -17.50 14.95 -29.04
CA VAL A 441 -16.35 14.05 -28.89
C VAL A 441 -16.72 12.60 -29.26
N PHE A 442 -17.87 12.13 -28.78
CA PHE A 442 -18.30 10.75 -29.02
C PHE A 442 -18.93 10.55 -30.39
N ARG A 443 -19.50 11.60 -30.99
CA ARG A 443 -19.97 11.55 -32.37
C ARG A 443 -18.83 11.24 -33.34
N ASP A 444 -17.67 11.87 -33.14
CA ASP A 444 -16.51 11.60 -33.99
C ASP A 444 -15.94 10.20 -33.75
N PHE A 445 -15.98 9.70 -32.51
CA PHE A 445 -15.70 8.30 -32.23
C PHE A 445 -16.67 7.35 -32.96
N GLY A 446 -17.97 7.64 -32.98
CA GLY A 446 -18.96 6.87 -33.74
C GLY A 446 -18.67 6.85 -35.25
N LYS A 447 -18.33 8.00 -35.84
CA LYS A 447 -17.90 8.09 -37.25
C LYS A 447 -16.62 7.29 -37.52
N GLN A 448 -15.64 7.37 -36.62
CA GLN A 448 -14.39 6.61 -36.72
C GLN A 448 -14.67 5.11 -36.66
N LEU A 449 -15.49 4.65 -35.72
CA LEU A 449 -15.87 3.25 -35.58
C LEU A 449 -16.59 2.71 -36.83
N SER A 450 -17.43 3.55 -37.48
CA SER A 450 -18.10 3.20 -38.74
C SER A 450 -17.10 3.01 -39.89
N LYS A 451 -16.19 3.99 -40.08
CA LYS A 451 -15.17 3.95 -41.14
C LYS A 451 -14.04 2.95 -40.88
N PHE A 452 -13.85 2.51 -39.64
CA PHE A 452 -12.72 1.66 -39.27
C PHE A 452 -12.75 0.32 -40.01
N GLY A 453 -13.95 -0.26 -40.16
CA GLY A 453 -14.17 -1.53 -40.85
C GLY A 453 -13.90 -1.46 -42.34
N GLU A 454 -14.37 -0.42 -43.01
CA GLU A 454 -14.13 -0.22 -44.45
C GLU A 454 -12.63 -0.19 -44.79
N ASN A 455 -11.83 0.40 -43.92
CA ASN A 455 -10.40 0.62 -44.16
C ASN A 455 -9.50 -0.55 -43.71
N ASN A 456 -9.91 -1.34 -42.71
CA ASN A 456 -9.02 -2.28 -42.03
C ASN A 456 -9.54 -3.73 -41.93
N LEU A 457 -10.80 -4.00 -42.28
CA LEU A 457 -11.39 -5.34 -42.25
C LEU A 457 -11.54 -5.91 -43.67
N SER A 458 -11.69 -7.23 -43.78
CA SER A 458 -11.98 -7.91 -45.05
C SER A 458 -13.30 -7.44 -45.64
N LYS A 459 -13.40 -7.34 -46.98
CA LYS A 459 -14.61 -6.93 -47.73
C LYS A 459 -15.90 -7.72 -47.41
N ASP A 460 -15.79 -8.86 -46.74
CA ASP A 460 -16.90 -9.75 -46.40
C ASP A 460 -17.62 -9.38 -45.07
N VAL A 461 -17.17 -8.34 -44.36
CA VAL A 461 -17.77 -7.87 -43.09
C VAL A 461 -18.44 -6.52 -43.29
N ASP A 462 -19.75 -6.55 -43.53
CA ASP A 462 -20.59 -5.34 -43.62
C ASP A 462 -21.27 -5.06 -42.28
N TYR A 463 -21.21 -3.82 -41.78
CA TYR A 463 -21.88 -3.38 -40.56
C TYR A 463 -22.18 -1.88 -40.57
N SER A 464 -23.17 -1.46 -39.78
CA SER A 464 -23.47 -0.06 -39.53
C SER A 464 -23.37 0.28 -38.05
N VAL A 465 -22.92 1.51 -37.76
CA VAL A 465 -22.84 2.04 -36.39
C VAL A 465 -23.97 3.04 -36.20
N VAL A 466 -24.79 2.80 -35.18
CA VAL A 466 -25.81 3.74 -34.72
C VAL A 466 -25.32 4.37 -33.42
N HIS A 467 -25.25 5.70 -33.38
CA HIS A 467 -24.83 6.44 -32.19
C HIS A 467 -26.03 7.19 -31.61
N THR A 468 -26.22 7.08 -30.30
CA THR A 468 -27.20 7.89 -29.57
C THR A 468 -26.71 8.17 -28.15
N SER A 469 -27.11 9.31 -27.61
CA SER A 469 -26.69 9.76 -26.28
C SER A 469 -27.75 9.45 -25.22
N TYR A 470 -27.31 9.13 -23.99
CA TYR A 470 -28.21 8.91 -22.85
C TYR A 470 -27.97 9.93 -21.73
N THR A 471 -28.99 10.18 -20.91
CA THR A 471 -28.99 11.24 -19.90
C THR A 471 -29.50 10.73 -18.55
N ALA A 472 -29.54 11.61 -17.54
CA ALA A 472 -30.09 11.32 -16.22
C ALA A 472 -31.59 10.91 -16.25
N ASN A 473 -32.31 11.20 -17.34
CA ASN A 473 -33.70 10.76 -17.54
C ASN A 473 -33.80 9.24 -17.85
N GLY A 474 -32.69 8.53 -17.96
CA GLY A 474 -32.65 7.10 -18.22
C GLY A 474 -32.76 6.76 -19.71
N LEU A 475 -33.23 5.54 -20.00
CA LEU A 475 -33.45 5.08 -21.37
C LEU A 475 -34.86 5.41 -21.84
N SER A 476 -34.99 5.88 -23.08
CA SER A 476 -36.28 6.09 -23.74
C SER A 476 -36.73 4.81 -24.46
N ASN A 477 -38.01 4.73 -24.84
CA ASN A 477 -38.52 3.63 -25.68
C ASN A 477 -37.72 3.49 -27.00
N LEU A 478 -37.21 4.60 -27.55
CA LEU A 478 -36.35 4.57 -28.72
C LEU A 478 -35.03 3.85 -28.42
N HIS A 479 -34.42 4.10 -27.26
CA HIS A 479 -33.19 3.42 -26.86
C HIS A 479 -33.41 1.91 -26.71
N GLU A 480 -34.52 1.49 -26.11
CA GLU A 480 -34.86 0.05 -25.98
C GLU A 480 -35.05 -0.60 -27.35
N GLN A 481 -35.77 0.05 -28.28
CA GLN A 481 -35.92 -0.43 -29.66
C GLN A 481 -34.58 -0.53 -30.39
N LEU A 482 -33.67 0.43 -30.19
CA LEU A 482 -32.33 0.40 -30.79
C LEU A 482 -31.48 -0.73 -30.21
N ILE A 483 -31.57 -0.97 -28.90
CA ILE A 483 -30.90 -2.10 -28.23
C ILE A 483 -31.42 -3.42 -28.80
N ASP A 484 -32.74 -3.56 -28.97
CA ASP A 484 -33.39 -4.74 -29.55
C ASP A 484 -33.02 -5.00 -31.00
N ASN A 485 -32.84 -3.95 -31.80
CA ASN A 485 -32.48 -4.05 -33.21
C ASN A 485 -30.97 -4.19 -33.47
N SER A 486 -30.13 -4.06 -32.43
CA SER A 486 -28.68 -4.13 -32.56
C SER A 486 -28.11 -5.48 -32.15
N LYS A 487 -27.03 -5.90 -32.83
CA LYS A 487 -26.32 -7.16 -32.53
C LYS A 487 -25.29 -6.97 -31.42
N ILE A 488 -24.63 -5.82 -31.37
CA ILE A 488 -23.58 -5.49 -30.41
C ILE A 488 -23.92 -4.15 -29.78
N ILE A 489 -23.74 -4.03 -28.46
CA ILE A 489 -23.97 -2.79 -27.73
C ILE A 489 -22.68 -2.37 -27.05
N ILE A 490 -22.23 -1.15 -27.35
CA ILE A 490 -21.10 -0.49 -26.73
C ILE A 490 -21.66 0.63 -25.86
N LEU A 491 -21.46 0.52 -24.55
CA LEU A 491 -21.83 1.53 -23.58
C LEU A 491 -20.56 2.26 -23.12
N VAL A 492 -20.46 3.55 -23.42
CA VAL A 492 -19.41 4.41 -22.88
C VAL A 492 -19.85 4.95 -21.52
N THR A 493 -18.96 5.06 -20.55
CA THR A 493 -19.23 5.69 -19.24
C THR A 493 -18.11 6.63 -18.85
N SER A 494 -18.42 7.66 -18.07
CA SER A 494 -17.42 8.59 -17.54
C SER A 494 -17.77 8.97 -16.11
N ASP A 495 -16.91 8.60 -15.17
CA ASP A 495 -17.06 8.88 -13.74
C ASP A 495 -18.46 8.52 -13.22
N ALA A 496 -18.88 7.29 -13.51
CA ALA A 496 -20.19 6.76 -13.15
C ALA A 496 -20.44 6.78 -11.63
N SER A 497 -19.37 6.77 -10.82
CA SER A 497 -19.45 6.94 -9.36
C SER A 497 -19.92 8.35 -8.96
N ARG A 498 -19.53 9.40 -9.70
CA ARG A 498 -20.03 10.77 -9.52
C ARG A 498 -21.40 10.97 -10.18
N HIS A 499 -21.67 10.20 -11.23
CA HIS A 499 -22.89 10.27 -12.02
C HIS A 499 -23.68 8.96 -11.93
N MET A 500 -24.23 8.68 -10.75
CA MET A 500 -24.85 7.38 -10.41
C MET A 500 -25.97 6.95 -11.38
N TYR A 501 -26.59 7.87 -12.11
CA TYR A 501 -27.57 7.54 -13.16
C TYR A 501 -26.98 6.61 -14.24
N GLN A 502 -25.69 6.74 -14.55
CA GLN A 502 -25.00 5.89 -15.52
C GLN A 502 -24.95 4.43 -15.06
N ILE A 503 -24.81 4.19 -13.74
CA ILE A 503 -24.87 2.84 -13.15
C ILE A 503 -26.27 2.24 -13.32
N GLY A 504 -27.33 3.04 -13.12
CA GLY A 504 -28.71 2.64 -13.36
C GLY A 504 -28.96 2.25 -14.81
N VAL A 505 -28.53 3.10 -15.75
CA VAL A 505 -28.62 2.84 -17.20
C VAL A 505 -27.87 1.57 -17.58
N ALA A 506 -26.63 1.40 -17.12
CA ALA A 506 -25.83 0.20 -17.42
C ALA A 506 -26.49 -1.09 -16.91
N LYS A 507 -27.10 -1.06 -15.73
CA LYS A 507 -27.87 -2.20 -15.20
C LYS A 507 -29.08 -2.51 -16.06
N HIS A 508 -29.84 -1.48 -16.48
CA HIS A 508 -31.02 -1.65 -17.33
C HIS A 508 -30.65 -2.26 -18.69
N ILE A 509 -29.62 -1.72 -19.37
CA ILE A 509 -29.11 -2.27 -20.63
C ILE A 509 -28.64 -3.71 -20.42
N SER A 510 -27.93 -3.99 -19.32
CA SER A 510 -27.47 -5.33 -19.02
C SER A 510 -28.63 -6.31 -18.83
N VAL A 511 -29.79 -5.89 -18.32
CA VAL A 511 -31.00 -6.73 -18.25
C VAL A 511 -31.56 -6.97 -19.65
N LEU A 512 -31.68 -5.95 -20.48
CA LEU A 512 -32.15 -6.07 -21.88
C LEU A 512 -31.23 -6.98 -22.72
N CYS A 513 -29.93 -7.03 -22.41
CA CYS A 513 -28.96 -7.92 -23.07
C CYS A 513 -28.96 -9.36 -22.52
N GLY A 514 -29.76 -9.66 -21.49
CA GLY A 514 -29.84 -10.99 -20.86
C GLY A 514 -28.81 -11.25 -19.75
N GLY A 515 -28.22 -10.21 -19.16
CA GLY A 515 -27.08 -10.26 -18.23
C GLY A 515 -27.38 -10.58 -16.76
N TYR A 516 -28.64 -10.61 -16.32
CA TYR A 516 -29.00 -11.05 -14.95
C TYR A 516 -29.61 -12.47 -14.99
N ARG A 517 -28.81 -13.49 -14.66
CA ARG A 517 -29.30 -14.88 -14.59
C ARG A 517 -30.26 -15.11 -13.42
N LYS A 518 -31.55 -15.21 -13.73
CA LYS A 518 -32.53 -16.26 -13.37
C LYS A 518 -33.93 -15.66 -13.53
N LEU A 519 -34.49 -15.70 -14.74
CA LEU A 519 -35.93 -15.86 -15.03
C LEU A 519 -36.07 -15.67 -16.55
N SER A 520 -36.69 -16.64 -17.23
CA SER A 520 -37.00 -16.67 -18.68
C SER A 520 -35.89 -17.11 -19.64
N SER A 521 -36.25 -18.08 -20.49
CA SER A 521 -35.38 -18.87 -21.38
C SER A 521 -35.36 -18.39 -22.84
N ASN A 522 -35.88 -17.21 -23.16
CA ASN A 522 -36.17 -16.84 -24.56
C ASN A 522 -35.45 -15.60 -25.12
N PHE A 523 -34.41 -15.06 -24.46
CA PHE A 523 -33.63 -13.95 -25.02
C PHE A 523 -32.21 -14.37 -25.42
N THR A 524 -31.85 -14.13 -26.69
CA THR A 524 -30.50 -14.31 -27.22
C THR A 524 -29.53 -13.36 -26.50
N LYS A 525 -28.47 -13.90 -25.87
CA LYS A 525 -27.47 -13.14 -25.11
C LYS A 525 -26.69 -12.20 -26.06
N LYS A 526 -26.94 -10.89 -25.99
CA LYS A 526 -26.24 -9.89 -26.80
C LYS A 526 -24.95 -9.43 -26.10
N PRO A 527 -23.82 -9.27 -26.82
CA PRO A 527 -22.59 -8.74 -26.24
C PRO A 527 -22.76 -7.27 -25.83
N LEU A 528 -22.62 -7.01 -24.53
CA LEU A 528 -22.57 -5.66 -23.95
C LEU A 528 -21.13 -5.33 -23.54
N ILE A 529 -20.52 -4.39 -24.24
CA ILE A 529 -19.15 -3.93 -23.98
C ILE A 529 -19.22 -2.58 -23.29
N ILE A 530 -18.61 -2.47 -22.12
CA ILE A 530 -18.55 -1.22 -21.36
C ILE A 530 -17.17 -0.62 -21.55
N ILE A 531 -17.11 0.64 -21.98
CA ILE A 531 -15.87 1.43 -22.12
C ILE A 531 -15.93 2.57 -21.12
N SER A 532 -15.13 2.51 -20.05
CA SER A 532 -14.95 3.67 -19.20
C SER A 532 -13.86 4.57 -19.74
N VAL A 533 -14.20 5.84 -19.99
CA VAL A 533 -13.31 6.84 -20.56
C VAL A 533 -12.75 7.82 -19.52
N SER A 534 -12.89 7.52 -18.24
CA SER A 534 -12.30 8.28 -17.13
C SER A 534 -11.92 7.28 -16.03
N SER A 535 -12.61 7.26 -14.90
CA SER A 535 -12.34 6.35 -13.79
C SER A 535 -12.41 4.84 -14.17
N PRO A 536 -11.31 4.06 -14.04
CA PRO A 536 -11.32 2.61 -14.24
C PRO A 536 -12.19 1.86 -13.21
N TYR A 537 -12.72 2.57 -12.21
CA TYR A 537 -13.45 2.01 -11.09
C TYR A 537 -14.97 2.00 -11.30
N ASP A 538 -15.47 2.61 -12.38
CA ASP A 538 -16.91 2.70 -12.69
C ASP A 538 -17.63 1.35 -12.57
N PHE A 539 -17.03 0.29 -13.14
CA PHE A 539 -17.57 -1.07 -13.12
C PHE A 539 -16.56 -2.13 -12.70
N LEU A 540 -15.44 -1.72 -12.10
CA LEU A 540 -14.40 -2.63 -11.61
C LEU A 540 -14.94 -3.60 -10.56
N TYR A 541 -15.74 -3.10 -9.62
CA TYR A 541 -16.34 -3.90 -8.54
C TYR A 541 -17.73 -4.47 -8.90
N HIS A 542 -18.26 -4.16 -10.09
CA HIS A 542 -19.58 -4.58 -10.56
C HIS A 542 -19.49 -5.71 -11.59
N ASN A 543 -18.92 -6.85 -11.17
CA ASN A 543 -18.63 -8.02 -12.03
C ASN A 543 -19.86 -8.66 -12.71
N GLY A 544 -21.08 -8.31 -12.32
CA GLY A 544 -22.32 -8.81 -12.90
C GLY A 544 -22.87 -8.00 -14.09
N ILE A 545 -22.26 -6.86 -14.42
CA ILE A 545 -22.77 -5.93 -15.45
C ILE A 545 -21.83 -5.96 -16.65
N GLY A 546 -22.35 -6.12 -17.87
CA GLY A 546 -21.55 -6.13 -19.09
C GLY A 546 -20.75 -7.42 -19.31
N SER A 547 -20.66 -7.83 -20.57
CA SER A 547 -19.87 -8.98 -21.02
C SER A 547 -18.37 -8.68 -20.99
N SER A 548 -17.98 -7.47 -21.38
CA SER A 548 -16.58 -7.00 -21.38
C SER A 548 -16.48 -5.60 -20.79
N TYR A 549 -15.34 -5.28 -20.18
CA TYR A 549 -15.06 -3.98 -19.59
C TYR A 549 -13.66 -3.51 -19.96
N ILE A 550 -13.58 -2.35 -20.61
CA ILE A 550 -12.35 -1.69 -21.05
C ILE A 550 -12.25 -0.33 -20.35
N CYS A 551 -11.04 0.07 -19.99
CA CYS A 551 -10.77 1.43 -19.54
C CYS A 551 -9.73 2.12 -20.44
N THR A 552 -10.01 3.39 -20.78
CA THR A 552 -9.10 4.26 -21.54
C THR A 552 -8.54 5.43 -20.72
N TYR A 553 -9.00 5.63 -19.48
CA TYR A 553 -8.59 6.70 -18.55
C TYR A 553 -8.87 8.15 -19.00
N GLU A 554 -9.17 8.35 -20.28
CA GLU A 554 -9.50 9.63 -20.88
C GLU A 554 -10.35 9.42 -22.16
N TYR A 555 -11.00 10.48 -22.65
CA TYR A 555 -11.79 10.51 -23.89
C TYR A 555 -11.16 11.39 -24.99
N THR A 556 -9.84 11.48 -25.04
CA THR A 556 -9.13 12.23 -26.10
C THR A 556 -9.29 11.56 -27.47
N SER A 557 -9.27 12.35 -28.54
CA SER A 557 -9.40 11.83 -29.92
C SER A 557 -8.35 10.76 -30.23
N ASN A 558 -7.14 10.93 -29.70
CA ASN A 558 -6.05 9.98 -29.82
C ASN A 558 -6.39 8.61 -29.23
N VAL A 559 -6.87 8.52 -27.98
CA VAL A 559 -7.20 7.21 -27.39
C VAL A 559 -8.45 6.58 -28.02
N LEU A 560 -9.45 7.39 -28.37
CA LEU A 560 -10.68 6.93 -29.02
C LEU A 560 -10.44 6.36 -30.43
N SER A 561 -9.44 6.87 -31.16
CA SER A 561 -9.03 6.28 -32.44
C SER A 561 -8.36 4.91 -32.26
N HIS A 562 -7.57 4.73 -31.18
CA HIS A 562 -6.82 3.51 -30.92
C HIS A 562 -7.66 2.39 -30.29
N ILE A 563 -8.67 2.72 -29.48
CA ILE A 563 -9.57 1.70 -28.92
C ILE A 563 -10.34 0.95 -30.01
N SER A 564 -10.63 1.58 -31.15
CA SER A 564 -11.23 0.88 -32.31
C SER A 564 -10.37 -0.31 -32.76
N SER A 565 -9.04 -0.14 -32.79
CA SER A 565 -8.10 -1.22 -33.13
C SER A 565 -8.14 -2.37 -32.11
N VAL A 566 -8.35 -2.05 -30.83
CA VAL A 566 -8.51 -3.05 -29.76
C VAL A 566 -9.84 -3.79 -29.88
N LEU A 567 -10.95 -3.07 -30.11
CA LEU A 567 -12.28 -3.66 -30.26
C LEU A 567 -12.34 -4.65 -31.43
N PHE A 568 -11.68 -4.35 -32.56
CA PHE A 568 -11.62 -5.24 -33.71
C PHE A 568 -10.47 -6.27 -33.64
N GLY A 569 -9.64 -6.25 -32.58
CA GLY A 569 -8.57 -7.22 -32.34
C GLY A 569 -7.32 -7.08 -33.22
N LEU A 570 -7.15 -5.93 -33.87
CA LEU A 570 -5.90 -5.60 -34.58
C LEU A 570 -4.78 -5.26 -33.61
N GLN A 571 -5.13 -4.85 -32.39
CA GLN A 571 -4.20 -4.53 -31.31
C GLN A 571 -4.63 -5.20 -30.01
N LYS A 572 -3.67 -5.78 -29.26
CA LYS A 572 -3.92 -6.28 -27.91
C LYS A 572 -3.84 -5.13 -26.90
N ALA A 573 -4.80 -5.06 -25.98
CA ALA A 573 -4.73 -4.17 -24.83
C ALA A 573 -3.64 -4.66 -23.86
N THR A 574 -2.64 -3.83 -23.59
CA THR A 574 -1.51 -4.17 -22.70
C THR A 574 -1.53 -3.42 -21.38
N GLY A 575 -2.40 -2.42 -21.25
CA GLY A 575 -2.50 -1.61 -20.06
C GLY A 575 -2.94 -2.42 -18.84
N ARG A 576 -2.60 -1.91 -17.65
CA ARG A 576 -2.96 -2.49 -16.36
C ARG A 576 -3.59 -1.42 -15.50
N ILE A 577 -4.57 -1.79 -14.68
CA ILE A 577 -5.12 -0.84 -13.70
C ILE A 577 -4.01 -0.55 -12.68
N PRO A 578 -3.64 0.73 -12.47
CA PRO A 578 -2.65 1.10 -11.46
C PRO A 578 -3.27 0.99 -10.06
N THR A 579 -3.45 -0.24 -9.55
CA THR A 579 -3.82 -0.61 -8.17
C THR A 579 -3.66 -2.11 -7.87
N GLU A 580 -3.82 -2.98 -8.87
CA GLU A 580 -3.92 -4.43 -8.69
C GLU A 580 -3.06 -5.17 -9.73
N ASN A 581 -2.38 -6.23 -9.30
CA ASN A 581 -1.58 -7.13 -10.15
C ASN A 581 -2.42 -7.95 -11.15
N SER A 582 -3.70 -7.63 -11.38
CA SER A 582 -4.60 -8.42 -12.22
C SER A 582 -4.62 -7.89 -13.66
N SER A 583 -3.95 -8.61 -14.57
CA SER A 583 -4.23 -8.51 -16.00
C SER A 583 -5.37 -9.47 -16.38
N ALA A 584 -6.12 -9.18 -17.45
CA ALA A 584 -7.14 -10.11 -17.94
C ALA A 584 -6.60 -11.53 -18.23
N ASP A 585 -5.31 -11.66 -18.57
CA ASP A 585 -4.64 -12.94 -18.84
C ASP A 585 -4.50 -13.81 -17.58
N ASP A 586 -4.43 -13.23 -16.37
CA ASP A 586 -4.29 -13.98 -15.10
C ASP A 586 -5.57 -14.75 -14.70
N LEU A 587 -6.67 -14.57 -15.44
CA LEU A 587 -7.97 -15.20 -15.20
C LEU A 587 -8.27 -16.41 -16.11
N TYR A 588 -7.43 -16.71 -17.12
CA TYR A 588 -7.72 -17.74 -18.13
C TYR A 588 -6.98 -19.09 -17.97
N ASP A 589 -6.07 -19.25 -17.01
CA ASP A 589 -5.36 -20.52 -16.78
C ASP A 589 -6.19 -21.52 -15.92
N SER A 590 -7.26 -22.10 -16.48
CA SER A 590 -7.75 -23.46 -16.10
C SER A 590 -8.90 -23.95 -17.03
N PRO A 591 -8.62 -24.69 -18.12
CA PRO A 591 -9.64 -25.18 -19.05
C PRO A 591 -10.10 -26.65 -18.82
N GLU A 592 -10.23 -27.12 -17.57
CA GLU A 592 -10.64 -28.54 -17.30
C GLU A 592 -12.01 -28.76 -16.63
N ASP A 593 -12.74 -27.73 -16.20
CA ASP A 593 -14.01 -27.92 -15.46
C ASP A 593 -15.29 -27.95 -16.34
N MET A 594 -15.18 -28.05 -17.67
CA MET A 594 -16.32 -27.86 -18.59
C MET A 594 -16.93 -29.11 -19.25
N LEU A 595 -16.56 -30.32 -18.86
CA LEU A 595 -17.20 -31.55 -19.34
C LEU A 595 -17.41 -32.53 -18.18
N LEU A 596 -18.61 -33.13 -18.12
CA LEU A 596 -19.12 -34.18 -17.21
C LEU A 596 -20.21 -33.70 -16.22
N CYS A 597 -21.46 -33.72 -16.69
CA CYS A 597 -22.60 -34.32 -15.99
C CYS A 597 -23.86 -34.21 -16.88
N ASP A 598 -23.97 -35.12 -17.85
CA ASP A 598 -25.25 -35.57 -18.38
C ASP A 598 -25.60 -36.92 -17.75
N SER A 599 -26.90 -37.20 -17.67
CA SER A 599 -27.59 -38.42 -17.19
C SER A 599 -27.93 -38.48 -15.69
N ALA A 600 -29.22 -38.25 -15.37
CA ALA A 600 -30.13 -39.28 -14.84
C ALA A 600 -31.50 -38.64 -14.51
N SER A 601 -32.55 -39.16 -15.14
CA SER A 601 -33.97 -38.87 -14.93
C SER A 601 -34.62 -40.00 -14.07
N PRO A 602 -35.89 -39.86 -13.63
CA PRO A 602 -36.35 -40.21 -12.28
C PRO A 602 -37.09 -41.56 -12.16
N THR A 603 -37.20 -42.12 -10.95
CA THR A 603 -38.23 -43.13 -10.61
C THR A 603 -38.74 -43.06 -9.16
N ASN A 604 -40.00 -43.47 -9.02
CA ASN A 604 -40.99 -43.44 -7.93
C ASN A 604 -40.60 -44.11 -6.59
N SER A 605 -41.25 -43.70 -5.49
CA SER A 605 -42.37 -44.43 -4.83
C SER A 605 -42.66 -43.95 -3.40
N ALA A 606 -43.93 -44.13 -3.00
CA ALA A 606 -44.61 -43.59 -1.84
C ALA A 606 -44.52 -44.47 -0.58
N SER A 607 -44.79 -43.87 0.60
CA SER A 607 -45.91 -44.20 1.52
C SER A 607 -45.62 -44.03 3.03
N ASN A 608 -46.57 -43.37 3.70
CA ASN A 608 -47.10 -43.53 5.06
C ASN A 608 -46.18 -43.57 6.31
N SER A 609 -46.45 -42.68 7.28
CA SER A 609 -47.47 -42.93 8.33
C SER A 609 -47.57 -41.78 9.35
N LEU A 610 -48.79 -41.55 9.82
CA LEU A 610 -49.25 -40.56 10.79
C LEU A 610 -48.77 -40.87 12.22
N THR A 611 -48.71 -39.86 13.11
CA THR A 611 -49.75 -39.64 14.15
C THR A 611 -49.49 -38.41 15.01
N SER A 612 -50.61 -37.80 15.38
CA SER A 612 -50.84 -36.53 16.08
C SER A 612 -51.04 -36.72 17.60
N LYS A 613 -50.93 -35.61 18.34
CA LYS A 613 -51.72 -35.23 19.55
C LYS A 613 -51.32 -33.79 19.93
N SER A 614 -52.15 -32.75 19.74
CA SER A 614 -53.26 -32.26 20.61
C SER A 614 -52.83 -30.94 21.28
N LEU A 615 -53.62 -29.88 21.56
CA LEU A 615 -55.04 -29.47 21.49
C LEU A 615 -55.05 -27.93 21.78
N VAL A 616 -55.77 -27.03 21.06
CA VAL A 616 -57.11 -26.39 21.35
C VAL A 616 -57.08 -25.32 22.49
N MET A 617 -57.68 -24.10 22.46
CA MET A 617 -59.00 -23.52 22.07
C MET A 617 -58.87 -21.95 22.01
N LEU A 618 -59.38 -21.14 21.05
CA LEU A 618 -60.73 -20.65 20.65
C LEU A 618 -61.42 -19.57 21.55
N LEU A 619 -61.59 -18.32 21.05
CA LEU A 619 -62.85 -17.52 20.85
C LEU A 619 -62.67 -15.97 20.93
N ASN A 620 -63.27 -15.25 19.94
CA ASN A 620 -63.97 -13.93 19.87
C ASN A 620 -63.40 -12.68 20.60
N ASP A 621 -63.62 -11.41 20.20
CA ASP A 621 -64.74 -10.68 19.56
C ASP A 621 -64.24 -9.38 18.88
N GLY A 622 -65.05 -8.79 17.99
CA GLY A 622 -64.79 -7.51 17.29
C GLY A 622 -65.38 -6.25 17.93
N GLY A 623 -65.16 -5.11 17.27
CA GLY A 623 -65.80 -3.82 17.57
C GLY A 623 -65.16 -2.63 16.84
N ASP A 624 -65.89 -2.07 15.88
CA ASP A 624 -65.61 -0.84 15.12
C ASP A 624 -65.62 0.43 16.00
N ASP A 625 -64.88 1.49 15.62
CA ASP A 625 -65.50 2.82 15.41
C ASP A 625 -64.56 3.83 14.68
N ASP A 626 -65.24 4.77 14.02
CA ASP A 626 -64.82 5.84 13.10
C ASP A 626 -63.83 6.91 13.61
N GLY A 627 -63.19 7.65 12.67
CA GLY A 627 -62.82 9.06 12.95
C GLY A 627 -61.66 9.72 12.19
N LYS A 628 -61.98 10.30 11.02
CA LYS A 628 -61.48 11.55 10.40
C LYS A 628 -60.09 12.15 10.76
N ARG A 629 -59.34 12.39 9.66
CA ARG A 629 -58.52 13.57 9.28
C ARG A 629 -58.33 14.71 10.30
N VAL A 630 -57.10 15.22 10.40
CA VAL A 630 -56.59 16.51 9.88
C VAL A 630 -55.22 16.77 10.55
N GLY A 631 -54.23 17.23 9.77
CA GLY A 631 -52.91 17.61 10.27
C GLY A 631 -52.84 19.03 10.80
N ASP A 632 -51.77 19.38 11.50
CA ASP A 632 -50.89 20.51 11.16
C ASP A 632 -49.72 20.65 12.15
N ASN A 633 -48.59 21.05 11.58
CA ASN A 633 -47.57 21.98 12.05
C ASN A 633 -46.89 21.89 13.44
N SER A 634 -45.55 21.90 13.31
CA SER A 634 -44.58 22.84 13.92
C SER A 634 -43.92 22.53 15.26
N ASP A 635 -42.60 22.79 15.23
CA ASP A 635 -41.74 23.33 16.28
C ASP A 635 -41.17 22.46 17.41
N SER A 636 -39.89 22.12 17.19
CA SER A 636 -38.76 22.63 17.98
C SER A 636 -38.12 21.75 19.08
N LYS A 637 -36.78 21.72 18.96
CA LYS A 637 -35.74 21.69 20.00
C LYS A 637 -35.41 20.40 20.77
N ARG A 638 -34.14 20.04 20.56
CA ARG A 638 -33.07 19.65 21.52
C ARG A 638 -33.15 18.29 22.22
N GLY A 639 -32.01 17.60 22.17
CA GLY A 639 -31.46 16.91 23.34
C GLY A 639 -31.06 15.46 23.11
N ASP A 640 -29.79 15.27 22.78
CA ASP A 640 -28.84 14.31 23.35
C ASP A 640 -29.15 12.80 23.41
N ASP A 641 -28.21 12.08 22.78
CA ASP A 641 -27.49 10.89 23.25
C ASP A 641 -28.14 9.50 23.34
N VAL A 642 -27.26 8.55 22.97
CA VAL A 642 -27.19 7.12 23.34
C VAL A 642 -27.86 6.09 22.40
N TYR A 643 -27.00 5.54 21.53
CA TYR A 643 -26.61 4.12 21.41
C TYR A 643 -27.65 2.99 21.58
N ASN A 644 -27.53 2.05 20.63
CA ASN A 644 -27.78 0.60 20.66
C ASN A 644 -29.09 0.02 20.10
N GLY A 645 -28.91 -0.74 19.00
CA GLY A 645 -29.19 -2.18 19.01
C GLY A 645 -30.40 -2.64 18.19
N PHE A 646 -30.19 -3.68 17.38
CA PHE A 646 -31.06 -4.83 17.05
C PHE A 646 -30.61 -5.37 15.68
N ILE A 647 -29.66 -6.31 15.61
CA ILE A 647 -29.81 -7.78 15.77
C ILE A 647 -30.54 -8.41 14.57
N ASP A 648 -29.74 -9.21 13.86
CA ASP A 648 -30.10 -10.26 12.90
C ASP A 648 -31.23 -11.16 13.39
N ASN A 649 -32.10 -11.58 12.47
CA ASN A 649 -32.75 -12.89 12.55
C ASN A 649 -32.47 -13.67 11.25
N ASN A 650 -31.62 -14.68 11.37
CA ASN A 650 -31.51 -15.78 10.42
C ASN A 650 -32.61 -16.81 10.71
N MET A 651 -33.15 -17.44 9.67
CA MET A 651 -33.68 -18.80 9.74
C MET A 651 -32.92 -19.69 8.75
N ASP A 652 -32.38 -20.78 9.29
CA ASP A 652 -31.67 -21.88 8.63
C ASP A 652 -32.65 -22.82 7.90
N ASP A 653 -32.17 -23.45 6.84
CA ASP A 653 -32.52 -24.83 6.50
C ASP A 653 -31.30 -25.54 5.87
N GLY A 654 -30.87 -26.64 6.48
CA GLY A 654 -29.88 -27.58 5.93
C GLY A 654 -30.54 -28.54 4.94
N GLY A 655 -29.86 -29.27 4.06
CA GLY A 655 -28.47 -29.39 3.70
C GLY A 655 -28.37 -30.56 2.72
N SER A 656 -27.78 -30.36 1.52
CA SER A 656 -27.13 -31.42 0.73
C SER A 656 -26.32 -30.83 -0.43
N SER A 657 -25.07 -31.29 -0.54
CA SER A 657 -24.09 -31.16 -1.63
C SER A 657 -23.87 -29.79 -2.29
N ARG A 658 -23.00 -28.98 -1.66
CA ARG A 658 -22.44 -27.72 -2.20
C ARG A 658 -21.41 -27.98 -3.30
N ARG A 659 -21.79 -27.77 -4.58
CA ARG A 659 -20.84 -27.35 -5.65
C ARG A 659 -20.23 -25.99 -5.25
N LYS A 660 -18.90 -25.93 -5.11
CA LYS A 660 -18.17 -24.73 -4.62
C LYS A 660 -18.23 -23.59 -5.65
N ARG A 661 -18.99 -22.53 -5.34
CA ARG A 661 -18.86 -21.20 -5.95
C ARG A 661 -17.44 -20.64 -5.69
N LYS A 662 -16.73 -20.14 -6.72
CA LYS A 662 -15.54 -19.28 -6.53
C LYS A 662 -15.98 -18.04 -5.74
N LYS A 663 -15.46 -17.88 -4.53
CA LYS A 663 -15.75 -16.76 -3.62
C LYS A 663 -14.91 -15.54 -4.02
N ILE A 664 -15.57 -14.39 -4.06
CA ILE A 664 -14.97 -13.06 -4.08
C ILE A 664 -13.99 -12.95 -2.88
N ASN A 665 -12.72 -12.64 -3.14
CA ASN A 665 -11.73 -12.41 -2.08
C ASN A 665 -12.01 -11.05 -1.43
N LYS A 666 -12.82 -11.05 -0.35
CA LYS A 666 -12.86 -9.92 0.59
C LYS A 666 -11.48 -9.81 1.26
N PRO A 667 -10.90 -8.60 1.46
CA PRO A 667 -9.70 -8.46 2.26
C PRO A 667 -9.97 -8.97 3.67
N TRP A 668 -9.10 -9.85 4.16
CA TRP A 668 -9.22 -10.38 5.52
C TRP A 668 -8.81 -9.31 6.51
N LEU A 669 -9.67 -9.04 7.49
CA LEU A 669 -9.32 -8.15 8.59
C LEU A 669 -8.21 -8.79 9.42
N VAL A 670 -7.05 -8.14 9.47
CA VAL A 670 -5.94 -8.49 10.35
C VAL A 670 -6.07 -7.66 11.62
N GLU A 671 -6.12 -8.33 12.77
CA GLU A 671 -6.18 -7.72 14.08
C GLU A 671 -4.89 -8.01 14.87
N GLU A 672 -4.66 -7.21 15.91
CA GLU A 672 -3.65 -7.54 16.92
C GLU A 672 -4.11 -8.75 17.74
N PHE A 673 -3.17 -9.65 18.02
CA PHE A 673 -3.39 -10.84 18.83
C PHE A 673 -3.62 -10.44 20.30
N ASN A 674 -4.74 -10.89 20.84
CA ASN A 674 -5.08 -10.72 22.25
C ASN A 674 -5.05 -12.08 22.95
N LEU A 675 -4.11 -12.26 23.87
CA LEU A 675 -3.90 -13.52 24.60
C LEU A 675 -5.19 -14.09 25.22
N ALA A 676 -6.00 -13.27 25.89
CA ALA A 676 -7.20 -13.75 26.60
C ALA A 676 -8.30 -14.22 25.62
N ARG A 677 -8.37 -13.61 24.44
CA ARG A 677 -9.36 -13.90 23.40
C ARG A 677 -8.93 -15.04 22.48
N ASP A 678 -7.66 -15.03 22.07
CA ASP A 678 -7.18 -15.73 20.88
C ASP A 678 -6.34 -16.98 21.20
N PHE A 679 -5.82 -17.13 22.43
CA PHE A 679 -4.87 -18.21 22.74
C PHE A 679 -5.44 -19.62 22.49
N ARG A 680 -6.70 -19.86 22.87
CA ARG A 680 -7.35 -21.15 22.61
C ARG A 680 -7.47 -21.46 21.11
N GLY A 681 -7.80 -20.44 20.31
CA GLY A 681 -7.86 -20.57 18.85
C GLY A 681 -6.49 -20.80 18.22
N LEU A 682 -5.42 -20.24 18.81
CA LEU A 682 -4.05 -20.41 18.34
C LEU A 682 -3.57 -21.86 18.54
N ILE A 683 -3.84 -22.46 19.70
CA ILE A 683 -3.51 -23.87 19.94
C ILE A 683 -4.24 -24.80 18.96
N LEU A 684 -5.53 -24.54 18.69
CA LEU A 684 -6.29 -25.28 17.68
C LEU A 684 -5.72 -25.11 16.27
N LEU A 685 -5.32 -23.89 15.91
CA LEU A 685 -4.68 -23.61 14.61
C LEU A 685 -3.35 -24.36 14.48
N LEU A 686 -2.51 -24.36 15.52
CA LEU A 686 -1.22 -25.06 15.53
C LEU A 686 -1.42 -26.57 15.38
N ARG A 687 -2.40 -27.15 16.09
CA ARG A 687 -2.76 -28.57 15.99
C ARG A 687 -3.19 -28.95 14.57
N ASN A 688 -4.06 -28.14 13.96
CA ASN A 688 -4.59 -28.39 12.60
C ASN A 688 -3.60 -28.03 11.47
N GLY A 689 -2.56 -27.24 11.78
CA GLY A 689 -1.63 -26.66 10.81
C GLY A 689 -0.47 -27.58 10.42
N SER A 690 -0.14 -28.56 11.27
CA SER A 690 0.93 -29.54 11.03
C SER A 690 0.58 -30.46 9.86
N ALA A 691 1.53 -30.70 8.96
CA ALA A 691 1.34 -31.64 7.88
C ALA A 691 1.32 -33.06 8.48
N THR A 692 0.26 -33.81 8.19
CA THR A 692 0.08 -35.24 8.49
C THR A 692 0.27 -35.65 9.94
N GLY A 693 -0.81 -35.68 10.73
CA GLY A 693 -1.05 -36.67 11.81
C GLY A 693 0.14 -37.04 12.70
N ASP A 694 1.04 -36.09 12.96
CA ASP A 694 2.28 -36.37 13.67
C ASP A 694 1.95 -36.31 15.16
N ALA A 695 1.58 -37.47 15.72
CA ALA A 695 1.18 -37.60 17.13
C ALA A 695 2.24 -36.99 18.07
N ILE A 696 3.51 -37.02 17.64
CA ILE A 696 4.66 -36.42 18.32
C ILE A 696 4.52 -34.90 18.41
N PHE A 697 4.05 -34.23 17.36
CA PHE A 697 3.84 -32.77 17.36
C PHE A 697 2.64 -32.35 18.22
N ASP A 698 1.58 -33.16 18.26
CA ASP A 698 0.43 -32.93 19.15
C ASP A 698 0.84 -33.08 20.62
N ILE A 699 1.60 -34.13 20.98
CA ILE A 699 2.16 -34.34 22.33
C ILE A 699 3.11 -33.19 22.70
N PHE A 700 3.95 -32.77 21.76
CA PHE A 700 4.83 -31.61 21.92
C PHE A 700 4.06 -30.34 22.22
N LEU A 701 2.99 -30.05 21.46
CA LEU A 701 2.16 -28.87 21.65
C LEU A 701 1.42 -28.91 22.98
N GLU A 702 0.90 -30.06 23.39
CA GLU A 702 0.24 -30.23 24.70
C GLU A 702 1.21 -29.92 25.85
N LYS A 703 2.44 -30.46 25.81
CA LYS A 703 3.47 -30.20 26.82
C LYS A 703 3.99 -28.74 26.76
N SER A 704 4.04 -28.14 25.57
CA SER A 704 4.61 -26.80 25.33
C SER A 704 3.63 -25.63 25.50
N ALA A 705 2.31 -25.87 25.46
CA ALA A 705 1.29 -24.82 25.42
C ALA A 705 1.38 -23.84 26.59
N SER A 706 1.62 -24.35 27.82
CA SER A 706 1.77 -23.51 29.02
C SER A 706 2.95 -22.52 28.88
N LYS A 707 4.07 -22.97 28.32
CA LYS A 707 5.27 -22.14 28.08
C LYS A 707 5.05 -21.13 26.97
N ILE A 708 4.36 -21.50 25.90
CA ILE A 708 3.96 -20.57 24.83
C ILE A 708 3.03 -19.49 25.37
N HIS A 709 2.08 -19.84 26.24
CA HIS A 709 1.21 -18.87 26.91
C HIS A 709 2.02 -17.89 27.76
N GLN A 710 2.95 -18.39 28.59
CA GLN A 710 3.82 -17.56 29.41
C GLN A 710 4.68 -16.61 28.58
N LEU A 711 5.23 -17.11 27.46
CA LEU A 711 6.01 -16.31 26.53
C LEU A 711 5.18 -15.15 25.96
N LEU A 712 4.01 -15.46 25.38
CA LEU A 712 3.11 -14.46 24.78
C LEU A 712 2.59 -13.45 25.81
N ASN A 713 2.35 -13.87 27.05
CA ASN A 713 1.90 -13.00 28.12
C ASN A 713 2.97 -11.99 28.54
N ASP A 714 4.21 -12.47 28.69
CA ASP A 714 5.36 -11.63 29.05
C ASP A 714 5.69 -10.62 27.95
N THR A 715 5.55 -11.02 26.68
CA THR A 715 5.92 -10.21 25.53
C THR A 715 4.82 -9.24 25.08
N LYS A 716 3.59 -9.36 25.60
CA LYS A 716 2.43 -8.54 25.21
C LYS A 716 2.67 -7.02 25.27
N LYS A 717 3.52 -6.56 26.20
CA LYS A 717 3.82 -5.12 26.37
C LYS A 717 4.85 -4.60 25.37
N THR A 718 5.70 -5.47 24.83
CA THR A 718 6.87 -5.10 24.02
C THR A 718 6.76 -5.54 22.57
N GLN A 719 5.91 -6.54 22.28
CA GLN A 719 5.73 -7.18 20.99
C GLN A 719 4.25 -7.18 20.59
N THR A 720 3.99 -7.03 19.29
CA THR A 720 2.65 -7.10 18.69
C THR A 720 2.59 -8.22 17.66
N HIS A 721 1.75 -9.22 17.89
CA HIS A 721 1.53 -10.33 16.98
C HIS A 721 0.21 -10.15 16.22
N PHE A 722 0.05 -10.80 15.08
CA PHE A 722 -1.10 -10.57 14.19
C PHE A 722 -1.94 -11.83 14.01
N VAL A 723 -3.26 -11.64 13.93
CA VAL A 723 -4.24 -12.72 13.79
C VAL A 723 -5.31 -12.36 12.77
N VAL A 724 -5.78 -13.36 12.03
CA VAL A 724 -7.02 -13.27 11.23
C VAL A 724 -8.03 -14.20 11.86
N ARG A 725 -9.17 -13.66 12.30
CA ARG A 725 -10.22 -14.42 13.00
C ARG A 725 -11.59 -14.21 12.37
N ASN A 726 -12.47 -15.17 12.61
CA ASN A 726 -13.91 -15.00 12.41
C ASN A 726 -14.53 -14.48 13.71
N SER A 727 -15.00 -13.24 13.70
CA SER A 727 -15.57 -12.59 14.88
C SER A 727 -16.81 -13.30 15.43
N THR A 728 -17.61 -13.95 14.58
CA THR A 728 -18.86 -14.62 15.00
C THR A 728 -18.59 -15.97 15.67
N LEU A 729 -17.57 -16.71 15.20
CA LEU A 729 -17.28 -18.07 15.70
C LEU A 729 -16.09 -18.11 16.68
N ASN A 730 -15.40 -16.98 16.88
CA ASN A 730 -14.14 -16.87 17.60
C ASN A 730 -13.07 -17.91 17.16
N VAL A 731 -13.05 -18.22 15.85
CA VAL A 731 -12.10 -19.16 15.24
C VAL A 731 -10.99 -18.38 14.55
N ILE A 732 -9.74 -18.78 14.78
CA ILE A 732 -8.56 -18.20 14.14
C ILE A 732 -8.28 -18.93 12.84
N TYR A 733 -8.16 -18.18 11.75
CA TYR A 733 -7.81 -18.70 10.43
C TYR A 733 -6.32 -18.51 10.09
N GLY A 734 -5.63 -17.59 10.75
CA GLY A 734 -4.19 -17.46 10.63
C GLY A 734 -3.56 -16.61 11.72
N PHE A 735 -2.28 -16.84 11.96
CA PHE A 735 -1.49 -16.18 12.99
C PHE A 735 -0.07 -15.92 12.50
N CYS A 736 0.48 -14.75 12.83
CA CYS A 736 1.86 -14.38 12.56
C CYS A 736 2.55 -13.95 13.86
N PHE A 737 3.60 -14.69 14.21
CA PHE A 737 4.43 -14.39 15.37
C PHE A 737 5.63 -13.53 14.94
N THR A 738 5.73 -12.38 15.57
CA THR A 738 6.77 -11.36 15.36
C THR A 738 7.64 -11.22 16.60
N TRP A 739 8.88 -10.79 16.41
CA TRP A 739 9.81 -10.56 17.50
C TRP A 739 10.71 -9.36 17.19
N VAL A 740 10.91 -8.47 18.16
CA VAL A 740 11.78 -7.30 18.04
C VAL A 740 12.83 -7.36 19.13
N ASP A 741 14.09 -7.28 18.74
CA ASP A 741 15.18 -7.20 19.70
C ASP A 741 15.22 -5.85 20.41
N SER A 742 15.48 -5.92 21.71
CA SER A 742 15.54 -4.76 22.59
C SER A 742 16.73 -3.84 22.27
N SER A 743 17.87 -4.41 21.86
CA SER A 743 19.14 -3.71 21.67
C SER A 743 19.55 -3.50 20.21
N SER A 744 19.19 -4.41 19.29
CA SER A 744 19.81 -4.50 17.96
C SER A 744 19.02 -3.82 16.82
N LYS A 745 17.83 -3.23 17.09
CA LYS A 745 16.92 -2.70 16.05
C LYS A 745 16.67 -3.73 14.93
N CYS A 746 16.68 -5.02 15.28
CA CYS A 746 16.41 -6.13 14.40
C CYS A 746 15.00 -6.66 14.66
N GLY A 747 14.23 -6.83 13.58
CA GLY A 747 12.90 -7.43 13.61
C GLY A 747 12.95 -8.85 13.06
N ARG A 748 12.12 -9.75 13.58
CA ARG A 748 12.03 -11.13 13.11
C ARG A 748 10.58 -11.53 12.91
N VAL A 749 10.32 -12.21 11.81
CA VAL A 749 9.09 -12.97 11.58
C VAL A 749 9.40 -14.41 11.96
N MET A 750 8.95 -14.84 13.13
CA MET A 750 9.26 -16.17 13.68
C MET A 750 8.60 -17.27 12.85
N PHE A 751 7.28 -17.16 12.65
CA PHE A 751 6.52 -18.05 11.79
C PHE A 751 5.17 -17.43 11.40
N ILE A 752 4.63 -17.91 10.28
CA ILE A 752 3.27 -17.60 9.82
C ILE A 752 2.53 -18.92 9.65
N MET A 753 1.37 -19.04 10.28
CA MET A 753 0.52 -20.22 10.20
C MET A 753 -0.86 -19.83 9.68
N VAL A 754 -1.39 -20.62 8.73
CA VAL A 754 -2.73 -20.43 8.17
C VAL A 754 -3.45 -21.77 8.14
N ASP A 755 -4.71 -21.75 8.55
CA ASP A 755 -5.61 -22.90 8.57
C ASP A 755 -5.65 -23.55 7.20
N ARG A 756 -5.47 -24.88 7.15
CA ARG A 756 -5.33 -25.63 5.90
C ARG A 756 -6.52 -25.44 4.95
N ALA A 757 -7.74 -25.35 5.48
CA ALA A 757 -8.96 -25.14 4.69
C ALA A 757 -9.11 -23.68 4.21
N LYS A 758 -8.33 -22.74 4.77
CA LYS A 758 -8.33 -21.31 4.44
C LYS A 758 -7.09 -20.84 3.69
N ARG A 759 -6.11 -21.72 3.45
CA ARG A 759 -4.95 -21.44 2.56
C ARG A 759 -5.44 -21.06 1.15
N ARG A 760 -4.63 -20.28 0.43
CA ARG A 760 -4.94 -19.69 -0.91
C ARG A 760 -6.08 -18.65 -0.92
N GLN A 761 -6.39 -18.04 0.22
CA GLN A 761 -7.32 -16.92 0.33
C GLN A 761 -6.60 -15.63 0.78
N SER A 762 -5.31 -15.48 0.46
CA SER A 762 -4.44 -14.33 0.82
C SER A 762 -4.27 -14.00 2.31
N ILE A 763 -4.79 -14.83 3.23
CA ILE A 763 -4.61 -14.66 4.70
C ILE A 763 -3.14 -14.55 5.08
N GLY A 764 -2.29 -15.45 4.55
CA GLY A 764 -0.86 -15.46 4.85
C GLY A 764 -0.14 -14.21 4.34
N GLU A 765 -0.53 -13.69 3.18
CA GLU A 765 0.05 -12.48 2.57
C GLU A 765 -0.30 -11.24 3.40
N MET A 766 -1.56 -11.13 3.85
CA MET A 766 -1.98 -10.02 4.70
C MET A 766 -1.31 -10.06 6.07
N LEU A 767 -1.20 -11.24 6.69
CA LEU A 767 -0.48 -11.41 7.95
C LEU A 767 1.01 -11.05 7.82
N HIS A 768 1.65 -11.44 6.72
CA HIS A 768 3.03 -11.08 6.44
C HIS A 768 3.19 -9.58 6.24
N TYR A 769 2.36 -8.96 5.39
CA TYR A 769 2.39 -7.52 5.11
C TYR A 769 2.25 -6.68 6.39
N HIS A 770 1.28 -6.99 7.24
CA HIS A 770 1.10 -6.31 8.52
C HIS A 770 2.30 -6.50 9.46
N ALA A 771 2.88 -7.70 9.49
CA ALA A 771 4.08 -7.98 10.28
C ALA A 771 5.30 -7.18 9.79
N ILE A 772 5.54 -7.13 8.48
CA ILE A 772 6.64 -6.33 7.92
C ILE A 772 6.43 -4.85 8.21
N LYS A 773 5.22 -4.31 8.00
CA LYS A 773 4.89 -2.91 8.31
C LYS A 773 5.12 -2.56 9.78
N TYR A 774 4.74 -3.44 10.70
CA TYR A 774 4.99 -3.26 12.12
C TYR A 774 6.49 -3.24 12.44
N LEU A 775 7.25 -4.20 11.91
CA LEU A 775 8.69 -4.32 12.18
C LEU A 775 9.46 -3.14 11.57
N SER A 776 9.20 -2.76 10.32
CA SER A 776 9.91 -1.69 9.62
C SER A 776 9.46 -0.29 10.06
N VAL A 777 8.16 0.00 10.01
CA VAL A 777 7.62 1.37 10.21
C VAL A 777 7.38 1.65 11.69
N THR A 778 6.60 0.81 12.38
CA THR A 778 6.20 1.09 13.77
C THR A 778 7.36 0.93 14.76
N ARG A 779 8.20 -0.10 14.57
CA ARG A 779 9.32 -0.41 15.48
C ARG A 779 10.65 0.14 14.98
N GLY A 780 10.73 0.59 13.73
CA GLY A 780 11.94 1.18 13.15
C GLY A 780 13.09 0.17 13.03
N CYS A 781 12.79 -1.10 12.78
CA CYS A 781 13.83 -2.12 12.60
C CYS A 781 14.58 -1.87 11.30
N ARG A 782 15.91 -1.97 11.31
CA ARG A 782 16.77 -1.76 10.13
C ARG A 782 16.96 -3.03 9.31
N VAL A 783 16.85 -4.19 9.95
CA VAL A 783 17.00 -5.51 9.36
C VAL A 783 15.82 -6.35 9.81
N ILE A 784 15.22 -7.08 8.86
CA ILE A 784 14.15 -8.04 9.14
C ILE A 784 14.60 -9.44 8.74
N LEU A 785 14.48 -10.39 9.67
CA LEU A 785 14.88 -11.78 9.48
C LEU A 785 13.65 -12.70 9.44
N LEU A 786 13.77 -13.78 8.68
CA LEU A 786 12.85 -14.91 8.75
C LEU A 786 13.41 -15.96 9.70
N GLY A 787 12.64 -16.32 10.73
CA GLY A 787 13.07 -17.18 11.83
C GLY A 787 13.97 -16.48 12.85
N SER A 788 14.33 -17.22 13.90
CA SER A 788 15.28 -16.78 14.93
C SER A 788 15.95 -17.96 15.61
N SER A 789 17.16 -17.72 16.11
CA SER A 789 17.86 -18.54 17.10
C SER A 789 17.36 -18.31 18.54
N PHE A 790 16.78 -17.14 18.82
CA PHE A 790 16.19 -16.78 20.11
C PHE A 790 15.03 -15.77 19.95
N PRO A 791 13.84 -16.02 20.52
CA PRO A 791 13.40 -17.26 21.18
C PRO A 791 13.39 -18.45 20.23
N LEU A 792 13.69 -19.65 20.71
CA LEU A 792 13.76 -20.86 19.89
C LEU A 792 12.49 -21.68 20.13
N LEU A 793 11.58 -21.73 19.16
CA LEU A 793 10.25 -22.35 19.36
C LEU A 793 10.14 -23.78 18.81
N GLY A 794 11.11 -24.25 18.02
CA GLY A 794 11.21 -25.66 17.61
C GLY A 794 10.19 -26.15 16.56
N PHE A 795 9.42 -25.27 15.92
CA PHE A 795 8.27 -25.63 15.07
C PHE A 795 8.61 -26.20 13.67
N LEU A 796 9.85 -26.10 13.20
CA LEU A 796 10.21 -26.51 11.83
C LEU A 796 10.69 -27.97 11.82
N THR A 797 10.18 -28.77 10.89
CA THR A 797 10.60 -30.16 10.65
C THR A 797 11.85 -30.21 9.77
N GLU A 798 12.66 -31.26 9.89
CA GLU A 798 13.90 -31.43 9.11
C GLU A 798 13.66 -31.35 7.59
N ASN A 799 12.57 -31.94 7.10
CA ASN A 799 12.17 -31.86 5.70
C ASN A 799 11.93 -30.41 5.20
N MET A 800 11.42 -29.53 6.07
CA MET A 800 11.28 -28.11 5.71
C MET A 800 12.66 -27.42 5.68
N LEU A 801 13.56 -27.77 6.59
CA LEU A 801 14.90 -27.19 6.69
C LEU A 801 15.77 -27.51 5.46
N GLU A 802 15.75 -28.76 4.97
CA GLU A 802 16.46 -29.14 3.74
C GLU A 802 15.92 -28.41 2.51
N THR A 803 14.61 -28.25 2.45
CA THR A 803 13.91 -27.53 1.37
C THR A 803 14.27 -26.04 1.35
N PHE A 804 14.49 -25.42 2.52
CA PHE A 804 15.00 -24.06 2.66
C PHE A 804 16.47 -23.94 2.21
N ARG A 805 17.32 -24.89 2.60
CA ARG A 805 18.76 -24.91 2.23
C ARG A 805 18.97 -24.88 0.71
N TYR A 806 18.30 -25.78 -0.02
CA TYR A 806 18.47 -25.90 -1.48
C TYR A 806 18.03 -24.66 -2.26
N ASN A 807 17.09 -23.87 -1.72
CA ASN A 807 16.49 -22.74 -2.43
C ASN A 807 17.04 -21.37 -2.05
N PHE A 808 17.78 -21.27 -0.94
CA PHE A 808 18.25 -19.99 -0.39
C PHE A 808 19.76 -19.96 -0.09
N ILE A 809 20.45 -21.11 -0.03
CA ILE A 809 21.85 -21.17 0.46
C ILE A 809 22.85 -21.65 -0.60
N GLU A 810 22.52 -22.63 -1.44
CA GLU A 810 23.45 -23.18 -2.46
C GLU A 810 23.13 -22.66 -3.87
N ASP A 811 23.99 -21.78 -4.41
CA ASP A 811 23.92 -21.25 -5.78
C ASP A 811 24.92 -21.93 -6.75
N GLU A 812 25.58 -23.04 -6.35
CA GLU A 812 26.58 -23.71 -7.18
C GLU A 812 26.13 -25.06 -7.75
N ILE A 813 26.10 -25.08 -9.09
CA ILE A 813 25.97 -26.23 -9.98
C ILE A 813 26.91 -27.36 -9.54
N THR A 814 26.39 -28.56 -9.31
CA THR A 814 27.15 -29.80 -9.49
C THR A 814 26.31 -30.84 -10.24
N SER A 815 26.89 -31.37 -11.33
CA SER A 815 26.53 -32.60 -12.06
C SER A 815 25.15 -32.69 -12.76
N PRO A 816 25.10 -32.90 -14.10
CA PRO A 816 23.86 -33.24 -14.82
C PRO A 816 23.21 -34.57 -14.41
N ASN A 817 23.89 -35.42 -13.63
CA ASN A 817 23.45 -36.78 -13.34
C ASN A 817 22.62 -36.94 -12.05
N ASP A 818 22.54 -35.93 -11.18
CA ASP A 818 21.73 -36.00 -9.94
C ASP A 818 20.29 -35.47 -10.11
N GLN A 819 19.90 -35.10 -11.33
CA GLN A 819 18.54 -34.62 -11.64
C GLN A 819 17.45 -35.69 -11.52
N LEU A 820 17.80 -36.96 -11.25
CA LEU A 820 16.83 -38.06 -11.27
C LEU A 820 16.35 -38.55 -9.90
N GLN A 821 16.79 -37.99 -8.77
CA GLN A 821 16.29 -38.39 -7.44
C GLN A 821 15.96 -37.24 -6.46
N SER A 822 16.01 -35.97 -6.86
CA SER A 822 15.44 -34.90 -6.02
C SER A 822 13.90 -34.90 -6.13
N THR A 823 13.26 -35.59 -5.19
CA THR A 823 11.80 -35.68 -5.06
C THR A 823 11.09 -34.34 -5.22
N LYS A 824 10.02 -34.35 -6.01
CA LYS A 824 8.99 -33.31 -6.14
C LYS A 824 8.55 -32.74 -4.77
N SER A 825 9.24 -31.74 -4.25
CA SER A 825 8.75 -30.88 -3.17
C SER A 825 8.98 -29.42 -3.54
N ASN A 826 8.24 -28.97 -4.56
CA ASN A 826 7.89 -27.57 -4.74
C ASN A 826 6.98 -27.15 -3.57
N SER A 827 7.55 -27.00 -2.37
CA SER A 827 6.81 -26.67 -1.16
C SER A 827 5.99 -25.40 -1.39
N ALA A 828 4.68 -25.47 -1.14
CA ALA A 828 3.77 -24.33 -1.22
C ALA A 828 4.25 -23.15 -0.35
N THR A 829 5.02 -23.43 0.70
CA THR A 829 5.66 -22.44 1.57
C THR A 829 6.73 -21.64 0.84
N ILE A 830 7.56 -22.26 -0.02
CA ILE A 830 8.56 -21.53 -0.83
C ILE A 830 7.86 -20.63 -1.83
N LYS A 831 6.82 -21.13 -2.52
CA LYS A 831 6.05 -20.30 -3.46
C LYS A 831 5.44 -19.08 -2.76
N PHE A 832 4.95 -19.26 -1.54
CA PHE A 832 4.46 -18.18 -0.69
C PHE A 832 5.58 -17.19 -0.31
N LEU A 833 6.72 -17.66 0.20
CA LEU A 833 7.82 -16.76 0.58
C LEU A 833 8.41 -16.01 -0.62
N LYS A 834 8.43 -16.64 -1.80
CA LYS A 834 8.73 -16.00 -3.08
C LYS A 834 7.69 -14.92 -3.42
N SER A 835 6.40 -15.23 -3.29
CA SER A 835 5.33 -14.26 -3.61
C SER A 835 5.32 -13.04 -2.70
N VAL A 836 5.65 -13.22 -1.42
CA VAL A 836 5.74 -12.12 -0.45
C VAL A 836 7.10 -11.41 -0.42
N GLY A 837 8.04 -11.74 -1.33
CA GLY A 837 9.23 -10.92 -1.56
C GLY A 837 10.49 -11.25 -0.74
N TRP A 838 10.59 -12.46 -0.17
CA TRP A 838 11.82 -12.95 0.50
C TRP A 838 12.93 -13.38 -0.47
N LEU A 839 12.71 -13.33 -1.80
CA LEU A 839 13.70 -13.70 -2.83
C LEU A 839 13.73 -12.68 -3.98
N LYS A 840 14.91 -12.19 -4.39
CA LYS A 840 15.27 -11.99 -5.82
C LYS A 840 16.70 -11.48 -6.13
N LYS A 841 17.18 -11.99 -7.28
CA LYS A 841 18.18 -11.51 -8.27
C LYS A 841 19.62 -11.27 -7.81
N ASN A 842 20.51 -12.17 -8.25
CA ASN A 842 21.93 -11.96 -8.58
C ASN A 842 22.59 -10.80 -7.83
N TYR A 843 22.84 -10.99 -6.53
CA TYR A 843 23.88 -10.20 -5.88
C TYR A 843 25.20 -10.60 -6.50
N SER A 844 25.95 -9.62 -7.02
CA SER A 844 27.33 -9.88 -7.44
C SER A 844 28.08 -10.53 -6.27
N THR A 845 28.86 -11.56 -6.57
CA THR A 845 29.65 -12.42 -5.66
C THR A 845 30.53 -11.70 -4.63
N ARG A 846 30.60 -10.37 -4.62
CA ARG A 846 31.32 -9.55 -3.64
C ARG A 846 30.55 -9.24 -2.35
N SER A 847 29.22 -9.21 -2.31
CA SER A 847 28.47 -8.90 -1.06
C SER A 847 28.07 -10.11 -0.22
N MET A 848 28.37 -11.33 -0.68
CA MET A 848 28.04 -12.56 0.06
C MET A 848 28.99 -12.86 1.23
N LYS A 849 30.06 -12.08 1.43
CA LYS A 849 30.86 -12.19 2.66
C LYS A 849 30.13 -11.66 3.91
N GLU A 850 29.04 -10.90 3.76
CA GLU A 850 28.39 -10.17 4.86
C GLU A 850 27.16 -10.87 5.49
N SER A 851 26.81 -12.11 5.12
CA SER A 851 25.72 -12.84 5.79
C SER A 851 25.89 -14.36 5.69
N GLN A 852 26.79 -14.92 6.50
CA GLN A 852 26.99 -16.37 6.53
C GLN A 852 25.89 -17.01 7.38
N ILE A 853 24.84 -17.57 6.75
CA ILE A 853 23.81 -18.35 7.44
C ILE A 853 24.47 -19.57 8.08
N THR A 854 24.45 -19.67 9.41
CA THR A 854 25.11 -20.76 10.13
C THR A 854 24.11 -21.85 10.53
N LYS A 855 24.45 -23.12 10.22
CA LYS A 855 23.72 -24.30 10.71
C LYS A 855 24.07 -24.54 12.18
N LYS A 856 23.05 -24.78 13.00
CA LYS A 856 23.16 -25.02 14.44
C LYS A 856 22.42 -26.30 14.85
N PHE A 857 22.90 -26.91 15.92
CA PHE A 857 22.40 -28.17 16.45
C PHE A 857 21.82 -27.98 17.86
N ILE A 858 20.74 -28.71 18.13
CA ILE A 858 20.22 -28.96 19.46
C ILE A 858 20.58 -30.39 19.81
N LEU A 859 21.34 -30.58 20.87
CA LEU A 859 21.76 -31.88 21.36
C LEU A 859 20.99 -32.24 22.64
N LYS A 860 20.65 -33.52 22.80
CA LYS A 860 20.07 -34.10 24.02
C LYS A 860 21.02 -35.14 24.60
N SER A 861 21.01 -35.31 25.92
CA SER A 861 21.72 -36.42 26.58
C SER A 861 21.07 -36.75 27.93
N THR A 862 21.14 -38.02 28.31
CA THR A 862 20.78 -38.50 29.64
C THR A 862 22.04 -38.58 30.50
N LEU A 863 22.03 -37.88 31.63
CA LEU A 863 23.20 -37.69 32.49
C LEU A 863 23.79 -38.98 33.09
N ALA A 864 23.02 -40.07 33.08
CA ALA A 864 23.45 -41.41 33.49
C ALA A 864 24.50 -42.02 32.55
N LYS A 865 24.48 -41.69 31.26
CA LYS A 865 25.40 -42.23 30.23
C LYS A 865 26.64 -41.35 30.01
N TRP A 866 26.73 -40.19 30.66
CA TRP A 866 27.73 -39.17 30.34
C TRP A 866 28.97 -39.18 31.26
N SER A 867 30.15 -39.17 30.63
CA SER A 867 31.47 -39.04 31.26
C SER A 867 32.33 -37.98 30.56
N VAL A 868 33.17 -37.26 31.31
CA VAL A 868 34.12 -36.30 30.74
C VAL A 868 35.27 -37.05 30.06
N ALA A 869 35.60 -36.71 28.81
CA ALA A 869 36.77 -37.26 28.14
C ALA A 869 38.08 -36.86 28.85
N GLU A 870 38.94 -37.83 29.21
CA GLU A 870 40.22 -37.56 29.91
C GLU A 870 41.13 -36.58 29.15
N LYS A 871 41.09 -36.62 27.81
CA LYS A 871 41.85 -35.72 26.92
C LYS A 871 41.50 -34.25 27.19
N LEU A 872 40.22 -33.94 27.35
CA LEU A 872 39.75 -32.58 27.61
C LEU A 872 40.16 -32.10 29.01
N VAL A 873 40.08 -32.97 30.02
CA VAL A 873 40.54 -32.65 31.39
C VAL A 873 42.01 -32.28 31.39
N ARG A 874 42.86 -33.04 30.68
CA ARG A 874 44.31 -32.73 30.55
C ARG A 874 44.54 -31.40 29.83
N GLN A 875 43.80 -31.11 28.76
CA GLN A 875 43.90 -29.84 28.04
C GLN A 875 43.51 -28.65 28.92
N LEU A 876 42.41 -28.76 29.67
CA LEU A 876 41.96 -27.70 30.59
C LEU A 876 42.95 -27.49 31.75
N GLN A 877 43.59 -28.56 32.26
CA GLN A 877 44.65 -28.47 33.27
C GLN A 877 45.90 -27.74 32.75
N VAL A 878 46.27 -27.94 31.48
CA VAL A 878 47.41 -27.25 30.86
C VAL A 878 47.11 -25.75 30.64
N VAL A 879 45.89 -25.40 30.23
CA VAL A 879 45.51 -23.99 30.02
C VAL A 879 45.27 -23.26 31.36
N GLY A 880 44.97 -23.99 32.44
CA GLY A 880 44.92 -23.46 33.80
C GLY A 880 43.65 -22.66 34.13
N ILE A 881 42.58 -22.74 33.33
CA ILE A 881 41.35 -21.95 33.53
C ILE A 881 40.52 -22.43 34.71
N ARG A 882 39.91 -21.49 35.43
CA ARG A 882 38.95 -21.75 36.50
C ARG A 882 37.54 -21.50 36.03
N PHE A 883 36.60 -22.39 36.34
CA PHE A 883 35.18 -22.16 36.13
C PHE A 883 34.49 -21.83 37.44
N ASP A 884 33.67 -20.77 37.47
CA ASP A 884 32.94 -20.33 38.66
C ASP A 884 31.56 -19.76 38.27
N ILE A 885 30.68 -19.58 39.25
CA ILE A 885 29.40 -18.90 39.08
C ILE A 885 29.64 -17.40 38.93
N CYS A 886 29.02 -16.79 37.93
CA CYS A 886 29.17 -15.36 37.65
C CYS A 886 28.62 -14.50 38.78
N LYS A 887 29.51 -13.81 39.51
CA LYS A 887 29.14 -12.86 40.58
C LYS A 887 28.87 -11.45 40.05
N ASP A 888 29.61 -11.01 39.04
CA ASP A 888 29.52 -9.67 38.44
C ASP A 888 28.96 -9.76 37.02
N ARG A 889 27.62 -9.76 36.91
CA ARG A 889 26.90 -9.89 35.63
C ARG A 889 27.06 -8.67 34.73
N THR A 890 27.28 -7.50 35.33
CA THR A 890 27.52 -6.23 34.63
C THR A 890 28.80 -6.26 33.82
N LYS A 891 29.92 -6.73 34.38
CA LYS A 891 31.18 -6.88 33.64
C LYS A 891 31.06 -7.85 32.47
N LEU A 892 30.31 -8.94 32.63
CA LEU A 892 30.05 -9.90 31.55
C LEU A 892 29.27 -9.26 30.41
N ILE A 893 28.19 -8.53 30.72
CA ILE A 893 27.38 -7.84 29.72
C ILE A 893 28.21 -6.78 28.99
N SER A 894 29.02 -5.98 29.71
CA SER A 894 29.91 -4.99 29.09
C SER A 894 31.02 -5.63 28.24
N LEU A 895 31.50 -6.81 28.60
CA LEU A 895 32.45 -7.57 27.79
C LEU A 895 31.82 -8.00 26.46
N ILE A 896 30.60 -8.55 26.52
CA ILE A 896 29.82 -8.92 25.33
C ILE A 896 29.57 -7.66 24.47
N GLU A 897 29.10 -6.56 25.07
CA GLU A 897 28.87 -5.30 24.34
C GLU A 897 30.12 -4.73 23.64
N LYS A 898 31.30 -4.84 24.27
CA LYS A 898 32.56 -4.28 23.77
C LYS A 898 32.94 -4.83 22.39
N TYR A 899 32.73 -6.13 22.15
CA TYR A 899 33.14 -6.77 20.91
C TYR A 899 32.11 -6.66 19.78
N HIS A 900 30.89 -6.19 20.04
CA HIS A 900 29.79 -6.17 19.07
C HIS A 900 29.39 -4.75 18.58
N SER A 901 30.28 -3.76 18.62
CA SER A 901 29.87 -2.34 18.51
C SER A 901 29.81 -1.71 17.10
N ASN A 902 30.18 -2.36 15.99
CA ASN A 902 30.34 -1.64 14.69
C ASN A 902 29.53 -2.11 13.46
N GLU A 903 28.80 -3.23 13.48
CA GLU A 903 27.96 -3.63 12.31
C GLU A 903 26.45 -3.68 12.59
N VAL A 904 25.66 -3.44 11.53
CA VAL A 904 24.18 -3.34 11.56
C VAL A 904 23.51 -4.71 11.79
N TYR A 905 24.19 -5.80 11.47
CA TYR A 905 23.80 -7.16 11.84
C TYR A 905 25.04 -7.91 12.32
N ASP A 906 24.97 -8.44 13.53
CA ASP A 906 25.98 -9.32 14.11
C ASP A 906 25.19 -10.46 14.77
N GLU A 907 25.40 -11.71 14.33
CA GLU A 907 24.75 -12.89 14.91
C GLU A 907 24.99 -12.94 16.43
N GLU A 908 26.13 -12.43 16.89
CA GLU A 908 26.55 -12.47 18.28
C GLU A 908 25.86 -11.41 19.16
N LYS A 909 25.21 -10.38 18.57
CA LYS A 909 24.30 -9.48 19.32
C LYS A 909 23.09 -10.19 19.90
N GLN A 910 22.77 -11.40 19.43
CA GLN A 910 21.73 -12.24 20.01
C GLN A 910 22.08 -12.69 21.43
N PHE A 911 23.38 -12.89 21.72
CA PHE A 911 23.82 -13.22 23.07
C PHE A 911 23.44 -12.12 24.07
N LEU A 912 23.52 -10.85 23.67
CA LEU A 912 23.16 -9.73 24.53
C LEU A 912 21.70 -9.81 25.03
N ASP A 913 20.74 -10.14 24.17
CA ASP A 913 19.32 -10.25 24.57
C ASP A 913 19.08 -11.45 25.50
N ILE A 914 19.75 -12.59 25.24
CA ILE A 914 19.65 -13.79 26.08
C ILE A 914 20.28 -13.54 27.46
N TYR A 915 21.50 -12.98 27.51
CA TYR A 915 22.23 -12.70 28.75
C TYR A 915 21.56 -11.60 29.57
N SER A 916 21.03 -10.55 28.93
CA SER A 916 20.26 -9.50 29.61
C SER A 916 19.02 -10.07 30.29
N LYS A 917 18.25 -10.90 29.58
CA LYS A 917 17.08 -11.58 30.16
C LYS A 917 17.44 -12.56 31.26
N ALA A 918 18.47 -13.38 31.06
CA ALA A 918 18.94 -14.31 32.07
C ALA A 918 19.39 -13.56 33.34
N SER A 919 20.09 -12.43 33.21
CA SER A 919 20.50 -11.59 34.34
C SER A 919 19.30 -11.02 35.10
N ASN A 920 18.27 -10.55 34.40
CA ASN A 920 17.04 -10.05 35.02
C ASN A 920 16.28 -11.16 35.77
N ILE A 921 16.14 -12.34 35.16
CA ILE A 921 15.50 -13.51 35.78
C ILE A 921 16.26 -13.94 37.03
N ILE A 922 17.60 -13.98 36.97
CA ILE A 922 18.43 -14.32 38.14
C ILE A 922 18.21 -13.30 39.27
N ALA A 923 18.19 -12.00 38.96
CA ALA A 923 17.94 -10.96 39.96
C ALA A 923 16.54 -11.10 40.61
N GLU A 924 15.51 -11.42 39.82
CA GLU A 924 14.15 -11.68 40.32
C GLU A 924 14.10 -12.94 41.20
N GLU A 925 14.76 -14.02 40.79
CA GLU A 925 14.86 -15.25 41.58
C GLU A 925 15.62 -15.03 42.90
N GLU A 926 16.72 -14.25 42.87
CA GLU A 926 17.49 -13.84 44.06
C GLU A 926 16.63 -13.01 45.04
N LEU A 927 15.79 -12.10 44.53
CA LEU A 927 14.85 -11.29 45.32
C LEU A 927 13.76 -12.16 45.99
N GLN A 928 13.28 -13.20 45.30
CA GLN A 928 12.24 -14.09 45.81
C GLN A 928 12.80 -15.15 46.80
N LYS A 929 14.07 -15.54 46.67
CA LYS A 929 14.71 -16.64 47.44
C LYS A 929 15.54 -16.16 48.64
N ARG A 930 14.98 -15.32 49.53
CA ARG A 930 15.62 -15.01 50.83
C ARG A 930 15.72 -16.19 51.82
N ASN A 931 15.22 -17.39 51.48
CA ASN A 931 15.35 -18.62 52.27
C ASN A 931 15.79 -19.83 51.40
N ASN A 932 17.08 -20.18 51.46
CA ASN A 932 17.73 -21.47 51.11
C ASN A 932 17.13 -22.33 49.97
N GLY A 933 17.21 -21.88 48.71
CA GLY A 933 16.99 -22.72 47.54
C GLY A 933 17.95 -22.42 46.40
N THR A 934 18.45 -23.45 45.71
CA THR A 934 19.29 -23.30 44.51
C THR A 934 18.55 -22.51 43.41
N SER A 935 19.25 -21.61 42.72
CA SER A 935 18.68 -20.83 41.59
C SER A 935 18.30 -21.78 40.45
N ASN A 936 17.17 -21.52 39.78
CA ASN A 936 16.74 -22.30 38.61
C ASN A 936 17.44 -21.84 37.33
N THR A 937 18.10 -20.68 37.37
CA THR A 937 18.90 -20.09 36.29
C THR A 937 20.24 -19.65 36.86
N THR A 938 21.35 -19.94 36.20
CA THR A 938 22.70 -19.57 36.66
C THR A 938 23.60 -19.33 35.44
N ILE A 939 24.55 -18.41 35.58
CA ILE A 939 25.57 -18.16 34.56
C ILE A 939 26.90 -18.70 35.08
N ILE A 940 27.50 -19.61 34.33
CA ILE A 940 28.86 -20.11 34.58
C ILE A 940 29.83 -19.31 33.73
N VAL A 941 30.94 -18.89 34.32
CA VAL A 941 32.01 -18.16 33.64
C VAL A 941 33.32 -18.93 33.71
N ALA A 942 34.07 -18.90 32.62
CA ALA A 942 35.47 -19.28 32.57
C ALA A 942 36.31 -18.05 32.91
N ILE A 943 37.21 -18.17 33.87
CA ILE A 943 38.05 -17.11 34.41
C ILE A 943 39.51 -17.48 34.24
N GLU A 944 40.29 -16.57 33.67
CA GLU A 944 41.73 -16.68 33.63
C GLU A 944 42.31 -16.38 35.03
N PRO A 945 43.05 -17.31 35.69
CA PRO A 945 43.45 -17.12 37.09
C PRO A 945 44.46 -16.00 37.33
N THR A 946 45.26 -15.66 36.33
CA THR A 946 46.32 -14.64 36.40
C THR A 946 45.75 -13.23 36.39
N THR A 947 44.77 -12.97 35.51
CA THR A 947 44.18 -11.64 35.32
C THR A 947 42.83 -11.48 36.04
N GLY A 948 42.16 -12.59 36.38
CA GLY A 948 40.79 -12.59 36.88
C GLY A 948 39.75 -12.21 35.82
N SER A 949 40.15 -12.13 34.55
CA SER A 949 39.27 -11.75 33.45
C SER A 949 38.36 -12.89 33.03
N ILE A 950 37.13 -12.57 32.64
CA ILE A 950 36.18 -13.54 32.09
C ILE A 950 36.58 -13.81 30.64
N VAL A 951 36.82 -15.08 30.30
CA VAL A 951 37.23 -15.53 28.96
C VAL A 951 36.13 -16.29 28.23
N GLY A 952 35.06 -16.67 28.93
CA GLY A 952 33.89 -17.28 28.32
C GLY A 952 32.76 -17.46 29.33
N SER A 953 31.55 -17.74 28.84
CA SER A 953 30.37 -17.91 29.67
C SER A 953 29.34 -18.86 29.06
N LEU A 954 28.53 -19.45 29.93
CA LEU A 954 27.42 -20.34 29.58
C LEU A 954 26.25 -20.14 30.54
N ILE A 955 25.03 -20.17 30.01
CA ILE A 955 23.80 -20.08 30.79
C ILE A 955 23.27 -21.48 31.05
N VAL A 956 23.04 -21.79 32.33
CA VAL A 956 22.42 -23.04 32.80
C VAL A 956 21.05 -22.72 33.35
N PHE A 957 20.03 -23.47 32.93
CA PHE A 957 18.69 -23.32 33.46
C PHE A 957 17.97 -24.67 33.56
N ASN A 958 16.91 -24.74 34.35
CA ASN A 958 16.01 -25.90 34.40
C ASN A 958 14.62 -25.56 33.87
N ASN A 959 13.78 -26.58 33.66
CA ASN A 959 12.42 -26.40 33.14
C ASN A 959 11.47 -25.57 34.02
N LYS A 960 11.80 -25.34 35.30
CA LYS A 960 11.06 -24.47 36.24
C LYS A 960 11.52 -23.01 36.18
N SER A 961 12.60 -22.71 35.47
CA SER A 961 13.08 -21.34 35.25
C SER A 961 12.11 -20.54 34.39
N GLN A 962 12.00 -19.23 34.65
CA GLN A 962 11.32 -18.29 33.75
C GLN A 962 12.00 -18.18 32.37
N LEU A 963 13.27 -18.59 32.25
CA LEU A 963 13.98 -18.63 30.98
C LEU A 963 13.46 -19.77 30.08
N ALA A 964 12.88 -20.82 30.67
CA ALA A 964 12.37 -21.98 29.93
C ALA A 964 11.23 -21.63 28.96
N LYS A 965 10.51 -20.51 29.17
CA LYS A 965 9.45 -20.04 28.25
C LYS A 965 9.97 -19.71 26.84
N TYR A 966 11.25 -19.35 26.71
CA TYR A 966 11.90 -19.11 25.41
C TYR A 966 12.36 -20.39 24.70
N TYR A 967 12.24 -21.55 25.38
CA TYR A 967 12.55 -22.89 24.90
C TYR A 967 11.41 -23.84 25.25
N PRO A 968 10.20 -23.65 24.68
CA PRO A 968 8.98 -24.33 25.11
C PRO A 968 9.08 -25.87 25.02
N PHE A 969 9.98 -26.38 24.17
CA PHE A 969 10.23 -27.79 23.93
C PHE A 969 11.00 -28.53 25.04
N ILE A 970 11.55 -27.84 26.04
CA ILE A 970 12.35 -28.46 27.11
C ILE A 970 11.57 -29.50 27.94
N ASP A 971 10.23 -29.43 27.97
CA ASP A 971 9.40 -30.42 28.68
C ASP A 971 9.07 -31.67 27.82
N GLY A 972 9.43 -31.66 26.53
CA GLY A 972 9.12 -32.73 25.57
C GLY A 972 10.29 -33.69 25.28
N LEU A 973 11.30 -33.76 26.14
CA LEU A 973 12.56 -34.50 25.93
C LEU A 973 12.48 -36.02 26.24
N GLU A 974 11.29 -36.58 26.50
CA GLU A 974 11.12 -38.02 26.76
C GLU A 974 11.57 -38.86 25.54
N SER A 975 12.25 -39.97 25.80
CA SER A 975 12.75 -40.92 24.80
C SER A 975 11.62 -41.65 24.09
N ASP A 976 11.75 -41.83 22.77
CA ASP A 976 10.84 -42.57 21.89
C ASP A 976 10.69 -44.09 22.23
N ASP A 977 11.31 -44.59 23.30
CA ASP A 977 11.40 -46.03 23.60
C ASP A 977 10.18 -46.63 24.33
N ASP A 978 9.24 -45.85 24.86
CA ASP A 978 8.10 -46.36 25.66
C ASP A 978 6.79 -46.61 24.86
N THR A 979 6.87 -46.73 23.53
CA THR A 979 5.68 -47.03 22.69
C THR A 979 5.46 -48.52 22.40
N SER A 980 6.21 -49.44 23.03
CA SER A 980 6.12 -50.88 22.75
C SER A 980 5.32 -51.72 23.75
N SER A 981 4.56 -51.13 24.68
CA SER A 981 3.68 -51.91 25.56
C SER A 981 2.42 -51.14 25.97
N ARG A 982 1.36 -51.23 25.16
CA ARG A 982 -0.06 -51.11 25.57
C ARG A 982 -0.97 -51.40 24.38
N ASP A 983 -0.85 -52.59 23.84
CA ASP A 983 -1.99 -53.27 23.24
C ASP A 983 -2.61 -54.18 24.31
N ASP A 984 -3.93 -54.39 24.22
CA ASP A 984 -4.81 -55.16 25.09
C ASP A 984 -5.39 -54.41 26.31
N GLU A 985 -6.57 -53.80 26.13
CA GLU A 985 -7.81 -54.44 26.60
C GLU A 985 -9.06 -53.70 26.12
N SER A 986 -9.91 -54.49 25.47
CA SER A 986 -11.27 -54.19 25.08
C SER A 986 -12.22 -54.09 26.27
N SER A 987 -13.31 -53.34 26.07
CA SER A 987 -14.68 -53.54 26.59
C SER A 987 -15.20 -52.54 27.64
N VAL A 988 -16.54 -52.39 27.59
CA VAL A 988 -17.48 -51.88 28.62
C VAL A 988 -18.10 -50.49 28.38
N THR A 989 -19.21 -50.53 27.63
CA THR A 989 -20.57 -50.02 27.91
C THR A 989 -20.85 -48.62 28.47
N THR A 990 -21.74 -47.94 27.74
CA THR A 990 -22.87 -47.06 28.14
C THR A 990 -23.24 -46.88 29.63
N SER A 991 -23.39 -45.61 30.05
CA SER A 991 -24.50 -45.05 30.88
C SER A 991 -24.23 -43.55 31.14
N THR A 992 -25.00 -42.62 30.58
CA THR A 992 -26.07 -41.83 31.26
C THR A 992 -25.69 -41.26 32.63
N ASP A 993 -25.47 -39.95 32.73
CA ASP A 993 -26.33 -39.02 33.50
C ASP A 993 -25.68 -37.63 33.69
N SER A 994 -26.51 -36.59 33.49
CA SER A 994 -26.37 -35.21 34.01
C SER A 994 -26.52 -35.22 35.56
N PRO A 995 -26.49 -34.11 36.36
CA PRO A 995 -26.41 -32.67 36.06
C PRO A 995 -25.55 -31.84 37.08
N ASP A 996 -25.62 -30.50 36.95
CA ASP A 996 -25.62 -29.43 37.97
C ASP A 996 -24.53 -29.29 39.09
N GLU A 997 -23.81 -28.16 39.00
CA GLU A 997 -23.58 -27.07 39.98
C GLU A 997 -23.46 -27.30 41.52
N PRO A 998 -22.80 -26.36 42.25
CA PRO A 998 -21.73 -26.66 43.19
C PRO A 998 -22.10 -26.47 44.67
N LYS A 999 -21.32 -27.02 45.62
CA LYS A 999 -20.94 -26.33 46.88
C LYS A 999 -19.91 -27.08 47.76
N LYS A 1000 -19.14 -26.23 48.45
CA LYS A 1000 -18.14 -26.36 49.52
C LYS A 1000 -18.33 -27.51 50.55
N GLY A 1001 -17.22 -28.04 51.06
CA GLY A 1001 -17.11 -28.49 52.45
C GLY A 1001 -16.12 -29.64 52.77
N GLN A 1002 -14.95 -29.28 53.31
CA GLN A 1002 -14.15 -29.95 54.36
C GLN A 1002 -13.71 -31.44 54.29
N THR A 1003 -12.37 -31.57 54.26
CA THR A 1003 -11.46 -32.45 55.06
C THR A 1003 -11.66 -33.97 55.11
N GLY A 1004 -10.65 -34.70 54.63
CA GLY A 1004 -10.41 -36.12 54.96
C GLY A 1004 -9.29 -36.72 54.11
N ASN A 1005 -8.10 -36.89 54.70
CA ASN A 1005 -6.88 -37.43 54.07
C ASN A 1005 -7.04 -38.88 53.56
N ASN A 1006 -6.58 -39.14 52.34
CA ASN A 1006 -5.81 -40.34 52.02
C ASN A 1006 -4.79 -40.03 50.88
N PRO A 1007 -3.56 -40.58 50.94
CA PRO A 1007 -2.40 -40.02 50.26
C PRO A 1007 -2.38 -40.45 48.79
N LYS A 1008 -2.68 -39.52 47.88
CA LYS A 1008 -2.28 -39.68 46.48
C LYS A 1008 -0.83 -39.23 46.35
N SER A 1009 0.05 -40.21 46.19
CA SER A 1009 1.45 -40.09 45.79
C SER A 1009 1.66 -38.93 44.82
N SER A 1010 2.36 -37.90 45.27
CA SER A 1010 2.88 -36.84 44.43
C SER A 1010 3.87 -37.43 43.43
N SER A 1011 3.45 -37.64 42.18
CA SER A 1011 4.35 -37.85 41.06
C SER A 1011 5.19 -36.57 40.89
N GLY A 1012 6.39 -36.57 41.48
CA GLY A 1012 7.33 -35.45 41.33
C GLY A 1012 7.65 -35.25 39.85
N SER A 1013 7.41 -34.05 39.33
CA SER A 1013 7.74 -33.69 37.95
C SER A 1013 9.26 -33.81 37.72
N GLU A 1014 9.63 -34.56 36.68
CA GLU A 1014 11.03 -34.72 36.27
C GLU A 1014 11.65 -33.34 35.93
N ILE A 1015 12.89 -33.12 36.36
CA ILE A 1015 13.60 -31.85 36.15
C ILE A 1015 14.49 -31.99 34.92
N PHE A 1016 14.18 -31.23 33.88
CA PHE A 1016 14.98 -31.12 32.66
C PHE A 1016 15.91 -29.90 32.74
N GLY A 1017 17.15 -30.07 32.28
CA GLY A 1017 18.16 -29.01 32.23
C GLY A 1017 18.38 -28.50 30.81
N GLY A 1018 18.74 -27.22 30.68
CA GLY A 1018 19.12 -26.57 29.44
C GLY A 1018 20.43 -25.81 29.59
N LEU A 1019 21.30 -25.94 28.60
CA LEU A 1019 22.53 -25.16 28.42
C LEU A 1019 22.39 -24.31 27.14
N THR A 1020 22.58 -23.00 27.27
CA THR A 1020 22.46 -22.07 26.14
C THR A 1020 23.41 -20.87 26.26
N GLY A 1021 23.52 -20.08 25.19
CA GLY A 1021 24.24 -18.82 25.19
C GLY A 1021 25.75 -18.98 25.34
N ILE A 1022 26.36 -20.04 24.78
CA ILE A 1022 27.81 -20.25 24.91
C ILE A 1022 28.55 -19.10 24.21
N PHE A 1023 29.31 -18.34 25.00
CA PHE A 1023 30.13 -17.22 24.53
C PHE A 1023 31.59 -17.46 24.93
N VAL A 1024 32.52 -17.18 24.03
CA VAL A 1024 33.96 -17.21 24.28
C VAL A 1024 34.55 -15.91 23.76
N ASP A 1025 35.43 -15.27 24.52
CA ASP A 1025 36.05 -14.00 24.12
C ASP A 1025 36.85 -14.23 22.80
N PRO A 1026 36.59 -13.45 21.74
CA PRO A 1026 37.24 -13.60 20.44
C PRO A 1026 38.77 -13.55 20.48
N ASN A 1027 39.38 -12.91 21.49
CA ASN A 1027 40.84 -12.92 21.64
C ASN A 1027 41.43 -14.32 21.89
N TYR A 1028 40.59 -15.29 22.24
CA TYR A 1028 40.96 -16.67 22.52
C TYR A 1028 40.53 -17.64 21.41
N GLN A 1029 40.37 -17.17 20.17
CA GLN A 1029 39.89 -17.95 19.02
C GLN A 1029 40.66 -19.29 18.80
N SER A 1030 41.97 -19.33 19.09
CA SER A 1030 42.78 -20.56 18.95
C SER A 1030 42.43 -21.65 19.98
N LEU A 1031 41.77 -21.29 21.08
CA LEU A 1031 41.36 -22.19 22.17
C LEU A 1031 39.83 -22.25 22.33
N GLU A 1032 39.09 -21.64 21.41
CA GLU A 1032 37.63 -21.49 21.47
C GLU A 1032 36.92 -22.83 21.70
N GLN A 1033 37.34 -23.87 20.97
CA GLN A 1033 36.77 -25.21 21.05
C GLN A 1033 36.95 -25.83 22.44
N VAL A 1034 38.15 -25.70 23.01
CA VAL A 1034 38.47 -26.23 24.34
C VAL A 1034 37.65 -25.52 25.42
N PHE A 1035 37.42 -24.21 25.26
CA PHE A 1035 36.63 -23.43 26.22
C PHE A 1035 35.13 -23.71 26.12
N LYS A 1036 34.58 -23.84 24.91
CA LYS A 1036 33.20 -24.27 24.67
C LYS A 1036 32.93 -25.61 25.34
N LEU A 1037 33.77 -26.61 25.08
CA LEU A 1037 33.65 -27.94 25.68
C LEU A 1037 33.81 -27.92 27.21
N GLY A 1038 34.79 -27.16 27.73
CA GLY A 1038 35.00 -27.03 29.17
C GLY A 1038 33.83 -26.37 29.90
N LEU A 1039 33.23 -25.33 29.32
CA LEU A 1039 32.01 -24.69 29.82
C LEU A 1039 30.84 -25.67 29.83
N ILE A 1040 30.63 -26.41 28.73
CA ILE A 1040 29.56 -27.42 28.64
C ILE A 1040 29.76 -28.51 29.70
N CYS A 1041 30.97 -29.09 29.83
CA CYS A 1041 31.27 -30.13 30.83
C CYS A 1041 31.02 -29.64 32.26
N THR A 1042 31.36 -28.39 32.54
CA THR A 1042 31.11 -27.76 33.85
C THR A 1042 29.61 -27.55 34.07
N GLY A 1043 28.87 -27.08 33.06
CA GLY A 1043 27.41 -26.95 33.10
C GLY A 1043 26.71 -28.28 33.32
N VAL A 1044 27.15 -29.33 32.63
CA VAL A 1044 26.68 -30.72 32.82
C VAL A 1044 26.91 -31.18 34.25
N SER A 1045 28.12 -30.96 34.79
CA SER A 1045 28.47 -31.30 36.16
C SER A 1045 27.62 -30.55 37.19
N PHE A 1046 27.34 -29.26 36.93
CA PHE A 1046 26.43 -28.46 37.75
C PHE A 1046 24.99 -29.00 37.69
N CYS A 1047 24.47 -29.36 36.52
CA CYS A 1047 23.17 -30.00 36.39
C CYS A 1047 23.06 -31.34 37.15
N LYS A 1048 24.15 -32.13 37.23
CA LYS A 1048 24.19 -33.33 38.09
C LYS A 1048 23.98 -32.99 39.57
N THR A 1049 24.53 -31.87 40.07
CA THR A 1049 24.30 -31.42 41.46
C THR A 1049 22.85 -31.00 41.72
N LEU A 1050 22.14 -30.54 40.67
CA LEU A 1050 20.73 -30.14 40.73
C LEU A 1050 19.74 -31.31 40.53
N LYS A 1051 20.22 -32.55 40.48
CA LYS A 1051 19.40 -33.76 40.24
C LYS A 1051 18.58 -33.71 38.94
N VAL A 1052 19.15 -33.07 37.91
CA VAL A 1052 18.62 -33.15 36.55
C VAL A 1052 18.95 -34.53 35.98
N ASN A 1053 18.03 -35.16 35.25
CA ASN A 1053 18.28 -36.45 34.58
C ASN A 1053 18.57 -36.27 33.09
N ASN A 1054 17.82 -35.39 32.43
CA ASN A 1054 17.87 -35.15 31.00
C ASN A 1054 18.31 -33.70 30.72
N LEU A 1055 19.28 -33.55 29.83
CA LEU A 1055 19.92 -32.28 29.52
C LEU A 1055 19.83 -31.99 28.02
N MET A 1056 19.65 -30.71 27.71
CA MET A 1056 19.67 -30.20 26.36
C MET A 1056 20.70 -29.10 26.19
N VAL A 1057 21.36 -29.06 25.04
CA VAL A 1057 22.34 -28.02 24.69
C VAL A 1057 21.95 -27.42 23.35
N THR A 1058 21.81 -26.09 23.28
CA THR A 1058 21.40 -25.37 22.08
C THR A 1058 22.53 -24.51 21.50
N SER A 1059 22.37 -24.06 20.26
CA SER A 1059 23.31 -23.16 19.56
C SER A 1059 24.69 -23.76 19.28
N ILE A 1060 24.75 -25.08 19.09
CA ILE A 1060 26.00 -25.83 18.85
C ILE A 1060 26.37 -25.80 17.37
N ASP A 1061 27.66 -25.58 17.06
CA ASP A 1061 28.20 -25.65 15.70
C ASP A 1061 28.61 -27.10 15.33
N GLU A 1062 28.88 -27.36 14.06
CA GLU A 1062 29.13 -28.71 13.55
C GLU A 1062 30.37 -29.37 14.20
N LYS A 1063 31.46 -28.62 14.39
CA LYS A 1063 32.68 -29.09 15.04
C LYS A 1063 32.45 -29.52 16.49
N THR A 1064 31.73 -28.70 17.26
CA THR A 1064 31.39 -29.02 18.66
C THR A 1064 30.38 -30.16 18.75
N LYS A 1065 29.48 -30.28 17.77
CA LYS A 1065 28.52 -31.37 17.70
C LYS A 1065 29.21 -32.72 17.57
N ASP A 1066 30.18 -32.86 16.66
CA ASP A 1066 30.89 -34.14 16.48
C ASP A 1066 31.66 -34.56 17.76
N GLU A 1067 32.31 -33.63 18.45
CA GLU A 1067 33.02 -33.91 19.72
C GLU A 1067 32.09 -34.25 20.90
N LEU A 1068 30.88 -33.67 20.93
CA LEU A 1068 29.87 -33.98 21.94
C LEU A 1068 29.16 -35.31 21.68
N GLU A 1069 29.00 -35.72 20.43
CA GLU A 1069 28.47 -37.05 20.06
C GLU A 1069 29.39 -38.17 20.58
N GLU A 1070 30.72 -38.00 20.47
CA GLU A 1070 31.70 -38.92 21.08
C GLU A 1070 31.57 -38.99 22.61
N SER A 1071 31.00 -37.97 23.24
CA SER A 1071 30.80 -37.87 24.70
C SER A 1071 29.39 -38.31 25.16
N GLY A 1072 28.57 -38.88 24.27
CA GLY A 1072 27.24 -39.42 24.60
C GLY A 1072 26.08 -38.42 24.48
N PHE A 1073 26.22 -37.37 23.67
CA PHE A 1073 25.11 -36.53 23.22
C PHE A 1073 24.54 -37.04 21.90
N GLU A 1074 23.24 -36.86 21.70
CA GLU A 1074 22.54 -37.20 20.45
C GLU A 1074 21.92 -35.93 19.85
N VAL A 1075 21.90 -35.83 18.52
CA VAL A 1075 21.20 -34.74 17.82
C VAL A 1075 19.70 -34.88 18.03
N PHE A 1076 19.10 -33.89 18.67
CA PHE A 1076 17.65 -33.79 18.83
C PHE A 1076 17.01 -33.10 17.63
N ARG A 1077 17.52 -31.92 17.25
CA ARG A 1077 17.02 -31.15 16.08
C ARG A 1077 18.13 -30.27 15.49
N THR A 1078 18.00 -29.98 14.21
CA THR A 1078 18.81 -28.98 13.50
C THR A 1078 18.01 -27.70 13.25
N TYR A 1079 18.70 -26.56 13.15
CA TYR A 1079 18.11 -25.28 12.75
C TYR A 1079 19.18 -24.35 12.18
N TYR A 1080 18.76 -23.23 11.59
CA TYR A 1080 19.68 -22.17 11.14
C TYR A 1080 19.51 -20.92 11.99
N SER A 1081 20.57 -20.12 12.09
CA SER A 1081 20.54 -18.82 12.80
C SER A 1081 19.41 -17.92 12.30
N HIS A 1082 19.17 -17.93 10.99
CA HIS A 1082 18.04 -17.34 10.28
C HIS A 1082 17.88 -18.03 8.91
N TYR A 1083 16.71 -17.90 8.27
CA TYR A 1083 16.42 -18.51 6.98
C TYR A 1083 16.51 -17.53 5.81
N ALA A 1084 16.28 -16.26 6.07
CA ALA A 1084 16.43 -15.17 5.11
C ALA A 1084 16.65 -13.87 5.86
N MET A 1085 17.43 -12.97 5.27
CA MET A 1085 17.72 -11.63 5.79
C MET A 1085 17.43 -10.60 4.71
N LYS A 1086 16.78 -9.51 5.11
CA LYS A 1086 16.50 -8.40 4.20
C LYS A 1086 16.51 -7.08 4.97
N LYS A 1087 17.14 -6.04 4.41
CA LYS A 1087 17.18 -4.72 5.05
C LYS A 1087 15.80 -4.07 4.94
N SER A 1088 15.41 -3.28 5.94
CA SER A 1088 14.05 -2.74 6.03
C SER A 1088 13.66 -1.85 4.85
N PHE A 1089 14.61 -1.12 4.26
CA PHE A 1089 14.40 -0.34 3.05
C PHE A 1089 14.15 -1.19 1.80
N GLU A 1090 14.63 -2.44 1.75
CA GLU A 1090 14.43 -3.34 0.61
C GLU A 1090 13.01 -3.96 0.59
N TRP A 1091 12.25 -3.80 1.68
CA TRP A 1091 10.82 -4.14 1.74
C TRP A 1091 9.92 -3.03 1.18
N VAL A 1092 10.48 -1.86 0.85
CA VAL A 1092 9.76 -0.67 0.36
C VAL A 1092 9.83 -0.57 -1.18
N ILE A 1093 9.85 -1.70 -1.88
CA ILE A 1093 9.89 -1.75 -3.36
C ILE A 1093 8.65 -2.46 -3.89
#